data_AF-A0A4D5RUG9-F1
#
_entry.id   AF-A0A4D5RUG9-F1
#
_cell.length_a   1.000
_cell.length_b   1.000
_cell.length_c   1.000
_cell.angle_alpha   90.00
_cell.angle_beta   90.00
_cell.angle_gamma   90.00
#
_symmetry.space_group_name_H-M   'P 1'
#
loop_
_entity.id
_entity.type
_entity.pdbx_description
1 polymer ?
#
loop_
_entity_poly.entity_id
_entity_poly.type
_entity_poly.pdbx_seq_one_letter_code
_entity_poly.pdbx_strand_id
1 'polypeptide(L)'
;MEFTRRDLAALDIMRGRDNGLPDYNTVRRHFGLPAITTWTQINEKLARSNPEIFEKLRKLYHDNLDNVDLFVGGMLESDEGRPGPLFRKIIREQFERLRDADRFWFENVHNGMFTQKEIEEIRKITMYDIIVQATDIQPDEIQKSVFFHLKGDPCPQPQQINSSVLEPCMILDGWDYFRGNEVAYIYSCLVLAFIPIICAGLGYGVIKLQNRRRRNIKAKKEINIGKNYDKLYVKEWLHQNHKRFVKVKIGPDESLSTVNRKGEVLRKVDFKSVAALVVEISTDMAKKPMCLVRSPRDHDLVLQFDSVHSRKKFLTKLESFLVNRKKTLESIDTTRDTMLANAETKEKRQKRLEHFFREAYALTFGLKPGEKRKLEDVGNDVIMVMRTSLSKQEFAEALGMKPDSLFVKQMFNCVDKDKDERISFQEFLDTVVLFTRGKSEDKFRIIFDMCDKNGNGMIQKQELTKMLRSLVDIAKTNSLSEYETTDIISGMYASAGLDNTEELNYEDFKKMMKEHRGDFIAIGLDCKGANQNFLDTSSNVARMTSFQINQPAEDPPSWTIQKWNQVTTFLEENRQHVFYLFVFYVVTIVLFIERFIFYSYMAEHMDLRHVMGIGIAITRGSAASLSFCYSLLLLTMCRNLITKIRELPLQQYIPLDSHVQFHKIVALTALFFSLVHTVGHYINFYHVSTQPAEHLRCMTKEMHFDSEFKSTITFWVFQTVTGITGVCLFIVMCIIFIFAHPKIRQKAYSYFWMTHSLYILLYILCLLHGQAKLTGTPRFWMFFVGPAIIFTLDKVVSLQTKYMELDILDTELLPSDVTRVKFTRPPNFKYLSGQWVRLGCTGFRASEYHSLTLTSAPHENYLSVHVKAQGPWTWKLRNYFDPNNLHEGMLPKVRLEGPFGGGNQDWYKFEIAVMVGGGIGVTPYASILNDLVFGTSTNRYSGVACKKVYFMWICPSHRHFEWFIDVLRDVERKDVTNVLEIHIFITQFFHKFDLRTTMLYICENHFQRISNRSMFTGLKAINHFGRPDMTAFLKFVQQHHSYVSKVGVFSCGPSALTKSVSSACETVNNNRKLPYFIHHYENF
;
A
#
# COMPACT_ATOMS: atom_id res chain seq x y z
N MET A 1 -49.99 21.91 0.61
CA MET A 1 -49.80 23.36 0.47
C MET A 1 -50.56 24.01 1.60
N GLU A 2 -49.91 24.87 2.39
CA GLU A 2 -50.61 25.68 3.37
C GLU A 2 -51.09 26.98 2.73
N PHE A 3 -52.25 27.46 3.17
CA PHE A 3 -52.91 28.63 2.63
C PHE A 3 -53.12 29.68 3.72
N THR A 4 -53.05 30.96 3.34
CA THR A 4 -53.31 32.10 4.25
C THR A 4 -54.74 32.13 4.78
N ARG A 5 -55.68 31.52 4.06
CA ARG A 5 -57.11 31.45 4.40
C ARG A 5 -57.62 30.03 4.23
N ARG A 6 -58.61 29.66 5.04
CA ARG A 6 -59.28 28.35 5.01
C ARG A 6 -60.77 28.56 5.24
N ASP A 7 -61.59 27.67 4.71
CA ASP A 7 -63.04 27.66 4.96
C ASP A 7 -63.31 27.04 6.34
N LEU A 8 -63.78 27.85 7.28
CA LEU A 8 -64.04 27.42 8.66
C LEU A 8 -65.16 26.37 8.72
N ALA A 9 -66.21 26.50 7.92
CA ALA A 9 -67.32 25.55 7.92
C ALA A 9 -66.87 24.18 7.38
N ALA A 10 -66.07 24.18 6.31
CA ALA A 10 -65.47 22.94 5.80
C ALA A 10 -64.50 22.33 6.83
N LEU A 11 -63.70 23.15 7.52
CA LEU A 11 -62.80 22.69 8.58
C LEU A 11 -63.56 22.07 9.76
N ASP A 12 -64.67 22.66 10.20
CA ASP A 12 -65.46 22.13 11.31
C ASP A 12 -66.20 20.84 10.93
N ILE A 13 -66.65 20.70 9.69
CA ILE A 13 -67.16 19.42 9.16
C ILE A 13 -66.05 18.37 9.18
N MET A 14 -64.86 18.68 8.65
CA MET A 14 -63.73 17.75 8.64
C MET A 14 -63.24 17.43 10.05
N ARG A 15 -63.27 18.39 10.98
CA ARG A 15 -62.97 18.19 12.40
C ARG A 15 -64.01 17.27 13.04
N GLY A 16 -65.29 17.43 12.71
CA GLY A 16 -66.35 16.53 13.17
C GLY A 16 -66.10 15.09 12.70
N ARG A 17 -65.74 14.92 11.43
CA ARG A 17 -65.38 13.60 10.87
C ARG A 17 -64.11 13.01 11.49
N ASP A 18 -63.09 13.83 11.72
CA ASP A 18 -61.82 13.42 12.35
C ASP A 18 -62.03 12.96 13.81
N ASN A 19 -62.88 13.67 14.56
CA ASN A 19 -63.28 13.26 15.91
C ASN A 19 -64.30 12.10 15.92
N GLY A 20 -64.72 11.61 14.75
CA GLY A 20 -65.68 10.51 14.64
C GLY A 20 -67.08 10.85 15.18
N LEU A 21 -67.55 12.09 14.99
CA LEU A 21 -68.91 12.47 15.39
C LEU A 21 -69.96 11.61 14.66
N PRO A 22 -71.01 11.14 15.36
CA PRO A 22 -72.06 10.35 14.72
C PRO A 22 -72.93 11.21 13.78
N ASP A 23 -73.71 10.55 12.94
CA ASP A 23 -74.66 11.22 12.07
C ASP A 23 -75.74 11.97 12.86
N TYR A 24 -76.31 12.96 12.19
CA TYR A 24 -77.32 13.86 12.73
C TYR A 24 -78.50 13.13 13.38
N ASN A 25 -79.08 12.11 12.74
CA ASN A 25 -80.25 11.39 13.26
C ASN A 25 -79.90 10.49 14.46
N THR A 26 -78.73 9.86 14.45
CA THR A 26 -78.24 9.06 15.58
C THR A 26 -78.03 9.92 16.83
N VAL A 27 -77.47 11.12 16.67
CA VAL A 27 -77.29 12.07 17.80
C VAL A 27 -78.64 12.56 18.30
N ARG A 28 -79.60 12.87 17.42
CA ARG A 28 -80.97 13.23 17.83
C ARG A 28 -81.61 12.15 18.69
N ARG A 29 -81.55 10.89 18.25
CA ARG A 29 -82.06 9.73 19.00
C ARG A 29 -81.41 9.63 20.38
N HIS A 30 -80.10 9.84 20.48
CA HIS A 30 -79.37 9.79 21.76
C HIS A 30 -79.87 10.84 22.77
N PHE A 31 -80.11 12.07 22.31
CA PHE A 31 -80.63 13.15 23.16
C PHE A 31 -82.16 13.11 23.38
N GLY A 32 -82.82 12.01 22.98
CA GLY A 32 -84.27 11.83 23.14
C GLY A 32 -85.12 12.69 22.21
N LEU A 33 -84.54 13.21 21.12
CA LEU A 33 -85.23 13.97 20.09
C LEU A 33 -85.74 13.03 18.98
N PRO A 34 -86.89 13.35 18.34
CA PRO A 34 -87.42 12.52 17.26
C PRO A 34 -86.49 12.55 16.05
N ALA A 35 -86.25 11.39 15.45
CA ALA A 35 -85.51 11.26 14.20
C ALA A 35 -86.25 11.96 13.06
N ILE A 36 -85.50 12.60 12.17
CA ILE A 36 -86.06 13.30 11.02
C ILE A 36 -86.12 12.35 9.81
N THR A 37 -87.29 12.31 9.17
CA THR A 37 -87.58 11.36 8.08
C THR A 37 -87.65 12.01 6.71
N THR A 38 -87.90 13.32 6.64
CA THR A 38 -87.89 14.09 5.38
C THR A 38 -87.02 15.34 5.51
N TRP A 39 -86.37 15.75 4.42
CA TRP A 39 -85.50 16.94 4.41
C TRP A 39 -86.23 18.22 4.85
N THR A 40 -87.51 18.34 4.52
CA THR A 40 -88.36 19.47 4.90
C THR A 40 -88.66 19.54 6.39
N GLN A 41 -88.60 18.41 7.12
CA GLN A 41 -88.83 18.35 8.57
C GLN A 41 -87.65 18.92 9.38
N ILE A 42 -86.46 19.06 8.79
CA ILE A 42 -85.29 19.62 9.49
C ILE A 42 -85.56 21.08 9.87
N ASN A 43 -86.07 21.88 8.91
CA ASN A 43 -86.54 23.24 9.15
C ASN A 43 -87.58 23.63 8.09
N GLU A 44 -88.87 23.58 8.47
CA GLU A 44 -89.98 23.88 7.56
C GLU A 44 -89.97 25.33 7.08
N LYS A 45 -89.55 26.28 7.94
CA LYS A 45 -89.52 27.71 7.60
C LYS A 45 -88.44 27.97 6.54
N LEU A 46 -87.24 27.41 6.75
CA LEU A 46 -86.14 27.51 5.80
C LEU A 46 -86.45 26.80 4.47
N ALA A 47 -87.13 25.65 4.53
CA ALA A 47 -87.52 24.92 3.32
C ALA A 47 -88.52 25.70 2.45
N ARG A 48 -89.38 26.53 3.05
CA ARG A 48 -90.29 27.43 2.31
C ARG A 48 -89.57 28.65 1.76
N SER A 49 -88.64 29.24 2.50
CA SER A 49 -87.93 30.45 2.07
C SER A 49 -86.80 30.19 1.06
N ASN A 50 -86.13 29.04 1.14
CA ASN A 50 -85.01 28.69 0.27
C ASN A 50 -84.98 27.17 -0.05
N PRO A 51 -85.87 26.70 -0.94
CA PRO A 51 -85.99 25.28 -1.28
C PRO A 51 -84.75 24.74 -2.01
N GLU A 52 -83.98 25.60 -2.69
CA GLU A 52 -82.79 25.18 -3.46
C GLU A 52 -81.69 24.58 -2.58
N ILE A 53 -81.53 25.05 -1.34
CA ILE A 53 -80.52 24.52 -0.41
C ILE A 53 -80.81 23.06 -0.08
N PHE A 54 -82.07 22.74 0.23
CA PHE A 54 -82.48 21.38 0.55
C PHE A 54 -82.36 20.45 -0.64
N GLU A 55 -82.66 20.92 -1.86
CA GLU A 55 -82.47 20.11 -3.06
C GLU A 55 -80.98 19.79 -3.33
N LYS A 56 -80.10 20.77 -3.14
CA LYS A 56 -78.65 20.58 -3.27
C LYS A 56 -78.12 19.59 -2.23
N LEU A 57 -78.55 19.72 -0.98
CA LEU A 57 -78.14 18.81 0.11
C LEU A 57 -78.69 17.40 -0.08
N ARG A 58 -79.96 17.29 -0.49
CA ARG A 58 -80.58 16.02 -0.84
C ARG A 58 -79.78 15.28 -1.91
N LYS A 59 -79.37 15.99 -2.96
CA LYS A 59 -78.51 15.43 -4.00
C LYS A 59 -77.12 15.07 -3.48
N LEU A 60 -76.52 15.91 -2.62
CA LEU A 60 -75.18 15.70 -2.06
C LEU A 60 -75.10 14.46 -1.17
N TYR A 61 -76.12 14.24 -0.34
CA TYR A 61 -76.20 13.10 0.58
C TYR A 61 -76.96 11.89 0.01
N HIS A 62 -77.20 11.86 -1.30
CA HIS A 62 -77.89 10.76 -1.99
C HIS A 62 -79.28 10.43 -1.41
N ASP A 63 -80.02 11.46 -1.01
CA ASP A 63 -81.34 11.39 -0.36
C ASP A 63 -81.37 10.56 0.95
N ASN A 64 -80.19 10.34 1.56
CA ASN A 64 -80.08 9.61 2.82
C ASN A 64 -79.79 10.57 3.99
N LEU A 65 -80.80 10.77 4.84
CA LEU A 65 -80.72 11.64 6.02
C LEU A 65 -79.84 11.08 7.15
N ASP A 66 -79.65 9.77 7.20
CA ASP A 66 -78.78 9.12 8.21
C ASP A 66 -77.29 9.27 7.86
N ASN A 67 -76.95 9.87 6.71
CA ASN A 67 -75.59 10.21 6.33
C ASN A 67 -75.25 11.68 6.57
N VAL A 68 -76.18 12.49 7.07
CA VAL A 68 -75.97 13.92 7.27
C VAL A 68 -75.02 14.16 8.45
N ASP A 69 -73.94 14.90 8.22
CA ASP A 69 -73.00 15.29 9.27
C ASP A 69 -73.74 16.09 10.37
N LEU A 70 -73.45 15.80 11.65
CA LEU A 70 -74.08 16.47 12.81
C LEU A 70 -74.03 18.00 12.71
N PHE A 71 -72.88 18.55 12.32
CA PHE A 71 -72.68 19.99 12.22
C PHE A 71 -73.60 20.62 11.16
N VAL A 72 -73.74 19.96 10.01
CA VAL A 72 -74.62 20.41 8.91
C VAL A 72 -76.08 20.33 9.33
N GLY A 73 -76.50 19.20 9.91
CA GLY A 73 -77.87 19.02 10.38
C GLY A 73 -78.26 20.03 11.48
N GLY A 74 -77.41 20.24 12.48
CA GLY A 74 -77.67 21.22 13.54
C GLY A 74 -77.66 22.67 13.08
N MET A 75 -76.85 23.02 12.07
CA MET A 75 -76.90 24.34 11.42
C MET A 75 -78.22 24.54 10.68
N LEU A 76 -78.73 23.52 9.97
CA LEU A 76 -80.01 23.60 9.26
C LEU A 76 -81.22 23.73 10.19
N GLU A 77 -81.17 23.13 11.38
CA GLU A 77 -82.22 23.29 12.40
C GLU A 77 -82.29 24.69 13.02
N SER A 78 -81.24 25.50 12.86
CA SER A 78 -81.16 26.79 13.53
C SER A 78 -82.11 27.80 12.90
N ASP A 79 -82.80 28.56 13.75
CA ASP A 79 -83.75 29.60 13.37
C ASP A 79 -83.21 30.98 13.74
N GLU A 80 -83.83 32.04 13.23
CA GLU A 80 -83.42 33.44 13.45
C GLU A 80 -83.09 33.73 14.93
N GLY A 81 -81.78 33.83 15.21
CA GLY A 81 -81.23 34.18 16.52
C GLY A 81 -81.16 33.05 17.56
N ARG A 82 -81.49 31.79 17.23
CA ARG A 82 -81.46 30.68 18.19
C ARG A 82 -80.94 29.37 17.57
N PRO A 83 -80.05 28.64 18.26
CA PRO A 83 -79.67 27.29 17.85
C PRO A 83 -80.87 26.34 17.78
N GLY A 84 -80.81 25.41 16.83
CA GLY A 84 -81.81 24.37 16.64
C GLY A 84 -82.03 23.49 17.88
N PRO A 85 -83.14 22.73 17.96
CA PRO A 85 -83.45 21.87 19.10
C PRO A 85 -82.30 20.95 19.52
N LEU A 86 -81.57 20.39 18.57
CA LEU A 86 -80.44 19.50 18.82
C LEU A 86 -79.27 20.23 19.47
N PHE A 87 -78.77 21.29 18.83
CA PHE A 87 -77.65 22.08 19.39
C PHE A 87 -78.01 22.70 20.74
N ARG A 88 -79.25 23.17 20.92
CA ARG A 88 -79.70 23.69 22.21
C ARG A 88 -79.67 22.63 23.30
N LYS A 89 -80.12 21.41 23.00
CA LYS A 89 -80.10 20.30 23.95
C LYS A 89 -78.66 19.90 24.31
N ILE A 90 -77.78 19.78 23.31
CA ILE A 90 -76.35 19.50 23.48
C ILE A 90 -75.68 20.56 24.36
N ILE A 91 -75.81 21.84 24.00
CA ILE A 91 -75.19 22.96 24.71
C ILE A 91 -75.71 23.01 26.15
N ARG A 92 -77.03 22.97 26.35
CA ARG A 92 -77.64 23.04 27.68
C ARG A 92 -77.15 21.91 28.59
N GLU A 93 -77.20 20.67 28.11
CA GLU A 93 -76.77 19.52 28.91
C GLU A 93 -75.26 19.60 29.22
N GLN A 94 -74.43 20.02 28.26
CA GLN A 94 -72.99 20.20 28.47
C GLN A 94 -72.71 21.25 29.56
N PHE A 95 -73.42 22.38 29.56
CA PHE A 95 -73.26 23.42 30.58
C PHE A 95 -73.83 23.00 31.95
N GLU A 96 -74.97 22.30 32.00
CA GLU A 96 -75.51 21.72 33.23
C GLU A 96 -74.51 20.74 33.85
N ARG A 97 -73.91 19.85 33.05
CA ARG A 97 -72.86 18.94 33.50
C ARG A 97 -71.59 19.65 33.96
N LEU A 98 -71.14 20.68 33.26
CA LEU A 98 -69.97 21.46 33.67
C LEU A 98 -70.21 22.11 35.04
N ARG A 99 -71.37 22.76 35.21
CA ARG A 99 -71.75 23.39 36.48
C ARG A 99 -71.83 22.39 37.62
N ASP A 100 -72.58 21.30 37.42
CA ASP A 100 -72.91 20.36 38.49
C ASP A 100 -71.72 19.48 38.89
N ALA A 101 -70.79 19.21 37.96
CA ALA A 101 -69.62 18.38 38.21
C ALA A 101 -68.35 19.17 38.59
N ASP A 102 -68.34 20.49 38.42
CA ASP A 102 -67.18 21.31 38.79
C ASP A 102 -67.13 21.52 40.31
N ARG A 103 -66.16 20.87 40.95
CA ARG A 103 -65.89 21.05 42.38
C ARG A 103 -65.61 22.52 42.72
N PHE A 104 -65.00 23.26 41.80
CA PHE A 104 -64.67 24.68 41.95
C PHE A 104 -65.78 25.61 41.45
N TRP A 105 -66.99 25.10 41.18
CA TRP A 105 -68.13 25.96 40.92
C TRP A 105 -68.36 26.91 42.10
N PHE A 106 -68.52 28.19 41.83
CA PHE A 106 -68.53 29.21 42.88
C PHE A 106 -69.72 29.03 43.85
N GLU A 107 -70.83 28.42 43.42
CA GLU A 107 -71.99 28.15 44.28
C GLU A 107 -71.82 26.89 45.15
N ASN A 108 -70.75 26.12 44.95
CA ASN A 108 -70.47 24.93 45.74
C ASN A 108 -69.81 25.28 47.07
N VAL A 109 -70.61 25.46 48.12
CA VAL A 109 -70.14 25.82 49.47
C VAL A 109 -69.14 24.80 50.06
N HIS A 110 -69.16 23.54 49.60
CA HIS A 110 -68.26 22.49 50.11
C HIS A 110 -66.79 22.70 49.73
N ASN A 111 -66.47 23.51 48.72
CA ASN A 111 -65.08 23.81 48.36
C ASN A 111 -64.44 24.88 49.27
N GLY A 112 -65.24 25.59 50.08
CA GLY A 112 -64.78 26.59 51.03
C GLY A 112 -64.19 27.87 50.39
N MET A 113 -64.40 28.11 49.09
CA MET A 113 -63.84 29.28 48.40
C MET A 113 -64.60 30.57 48.70
N PHE A 114 -65.93 30.49 48.81
CA PHE A 114 -66.81 31.62 49.07
C PHE A 114 -67.80 31.27 50.18
N THR A 115 -68.10 32.25 51.02
CA THR A 115 -69.19 32.20 51.98
C THR A 115 -70.53 32.34 51.25
N GLN A 116 -71.62 31.90 51.89
CA GLN A 116 -72.96 32.03 51.30
C GLN A 116 -73.31 33.48 50.92
N LYS A 117 -72.83 34.47 51.69
CA LYS A 117 -73.02 35.89 51.41
C LYS A 117 -72.29 36.33 50.15
N GLU A 118 -71.03 35.93 50.01
CA GLU A 118 -70.23 36.24 48.82
C GLU A 118 -70.81 35.57 47.57
N ILE A 119 -71.36 34.36 47.67
CA ILE A 119 -72.05 33.69 46.55
C ILE A 119 -73.28 34.50 46.10
N GLU A 120 -74.07 35.01 47.05
CA GLU A 120 -75.22 35.87 46.74
C GLU A 120 -74.81 37.21 46.13
N GLU A 121 -73.66 37.76 46.51
CA GLU A 121 -73.08 38.94 45.87
C GLU A 121 -72.64 38.62 44.43
N ILE A 122 -71.90 37.53 44.21
CA ILE A 122 -71.44 37.11 42.88
C ILE A 122 -72.62 36.87 41.93
N ARG A 123 -73.72 36.26 42.41
CA ARG A 123 -74.96 36.06 41.61
C ARG A 123 -75.60 37.35 41.12
N LYS A 124 -75.39 38.48 41.81
CA LYS A 124 -75.92 39.79 41.40
C LYS A 124 -75.07 40.45 40.34
N ILE A 125 -73.80 40.06 40.21
CA ILE A 125 -72.89 40.64 39.23
C ILE A 125 -73.30 40.19 37.84
N THR A 126 -73.61 41.16 36.99
CA THR A 126 -73.90 40.96 35.57
C THR A 126 -72.75 41.46 34.71
N MET A 127 -72.74 41.11 33.42
CA MET A 127 -71.74 41.62 32.48
C MET A 127 -71.82 43.17 32.34
N TYR A 128 -72.98 43.77 32.57
CA TYR A 128 -73.14 45.23 32.66
C TYR A 128 -72.30 45.82 33.80
N ASP A 129 -72.41 45.23 35.02
CA ASP A 129 -71.66 45.71 36.18
C ASP A 129 -70.15 45.60 35.95
N ILE A 130 -69.71 44.50 35.31
CA ILE A 130 -68.30 44.29 34.95
C ILE A 130 -67.82 45.37 33.97
N ILE A 131 -68.59 45.69 32.93
CA ILE A 131 -68.19 46.70 31.94
C ILE A 131 -68.12 48.10 32.59
N VAL A 132 -69.15 48.50 33.33
CA VAL A 132 -69.20 49.83 33.98
C VAL A 132 -68.10 49.97 35.04
N GLN A 133 -67.74 48.90 35.75
CA GLN A 133 -66.66 48.95 36.73
C GLN A 133 -65.26 48.87 36.11
N ALA A 134 -65.10 48.16 34.98
CA ALA A 134 -63.80 47.97 34.34
C ALA A 134 -63.46 49.04 33.29
N THR A 135 -64.40 49.91 32.93
CA THR A 135 -64.25 50.96 31.91
C THR A 135 -64.75 52.30 32.44
N ASP A 136 -64.45 53.39 31.73
CA ASP A 136 -64.92 54.74 32.09
C ASP A 136 -66.37 55.04 31.60
N ILE A 137 -67.07 54.03 31.09
CA ILE A 137 -68.44 54.14 30.55
C ILE A 137 -69.41 54.44 31.69
N GLN A 138 -70.24 55.46 31.51
CA GLN A 138 -71.21 55.82 32.53
C GLN A 138 -72.40 54.83 32.55
N PRO A 139 -73.05 54.61 33.71
CA PRO A 139 -74.14 53.64 33.85
C PRO A 139 -75.33 53.83 32.88
N ASP A 140 -75.54 55.03 32.36
CA ASP A 140 -76.60 55.42 31.43
C ASP A 140 -76.23 55.26 29.94
N GLU A 141 -74.95 55.04 29.62
CA GLU A 141 -74.44 54.91 28.25
C GLU A 141 -74.54 53.47 27.70
N ILE A 142 -74.86 52.50 28.55
CA ILE A 142 -74.93 51.08 28.22
C ILE A 142 -76.20 50.44 28.80
N GLN A 143 -76.82 49.52 28.06
CA GLN A 143 -78.00 48.81 28.50
C GLN A 143 -77.68 47.79 29.61
N LYS A 144 -78.61 47.60 30.55
CA LYS A 144 -78.43 46.64 31.67
C LYS A 144 -78.27 45.19 31.21
N SER A 145 -78.92 44.81 30.10
CA SER A 145 -78.87 43.45 29.55
C SER A 145 -77.99 43.41 28.30
N VAL A 146 -76.67 43.53 28.46
CA VAL A 146 -75.71 43.73 27.35
C VAL A 146 -75.72 42.67 26.23
N PHE A 147 -76.25 41.46 26.50
CA PHE A 147 -76.36 40.40 25.48
C PHE A 147 -77.49 40.62 24.47
N PHE A 148 -78.45 41.50 24.77
CA PHE A 148 -79.56 41.84 23.88
C PHE A 148 -79.63 43.36 23.74
N HIS A 149 -79.89 43.84 22.54
CA HIS A 149 -80.15 45.25 22.30
C HIS A 149 -81.63 45.40 21.92
N LEU A 150 -82.40 46.01 22.81
CA LEU A 150 -83.83 46.23 22.67
C LEU A 150 -84.12 47.66 22.24
N LYS A 151 -85.30 47.86 21.65
CA LYS A 151 -85.73 49.19 21.23
C LYS A 151 -85.89 50.11 22.45
N GLY A 152 -85.07 51.15 22.52
CA GLY A 152 -85.02 52.09 23.65
C GLY A 152 -83.73 52.03 24.45
N ASP A 153 -82.86 51.06 24.17
CA ASP A 153 -81.52 50.99 24.74
C ASP A 153 -80.60 52.12 24.20
N PRO A 154 -79.60 52.57 24.97
CA PRO A 154 -78.64 53.58 24.54
C PRO A 154 -77.78 53.09 23.37
N CYS A 155 -77.30 54.02 22.55
CA CYS A 155 -76.36 53.76 21.45
C CYS A 155 -76.82 52.71 20.42
N PRO A 156 -77.95 52.93 19.69
CA PRO A 156 -78.36 52.00 18.65
C PRO A 156 -77.33 51.92 17.52
N GLN A 157 -77.14 50.73 16.95
CA GLN A 157 -76.25 50.55 15.80
C GLN A 157 -76.73 51.42 14.61
N PRO A 158 -75.83 52.11 13.87
CA PRO A 158 -76.24 52.97 12.76
C PRO A 158 -76.96 52.23 11.63
N GLN A 159 -76.51 51.00 11.34
CA GLN A 159 -77.10 50.10 10.35
C GLN A 159 -76.65 48.67 10.63
N GLN A 160 -77.37 47.69 10.07
CA GLN A 160 -76.92 46.30 10.08
C GLN A 160 -75.72 46.14 9.14
N ILE A 161 -74.58 45.67 9.65
CA ILE A 161 -73.36 45.50 8.86
C ILE A 161 -73.55 44.38 7.82
N ASN A 162 -73.17 44.68 6.57
CA ASN A 162 -73.12 43.72 5.47
C ASN A 162 -71.74 43.80 4.76
N SER A 163 -71.43 42.88 3.85
CA SER A 163 -70.14 42.85 3.16
C SER A 163 -69.91 44.03 2.20
N SER A 164 -70.95 44.80 1.85
CA SER A 164 -70.82 45.93 0.91
C SER A 164 -70.27 47.20 1.55
N VAL A 165 -70.32 47.30 2.88
CA VAL A 165 -69.83 48.46 3.64
C VAL A 165 -68.46 48.22 4.29
N LEU A 166 -67.88 47.03 4.10
CA LEU A 166 -66.60 46.63 4.66
C LEU A 166 -65.52 46.58 3.56
N GLU A 167 -64.26 46.71 3.97
CA GLU A 167 -63.13 46.48 3.09
C GLU A 167 -63.10 45.03 2.58
N PRO A 168 -62.66 44.78 1.34
CA PRO A 168 -62.57 43.43 0.80
C PRO A 168 -61.53 42.60 1.56
N CYS A 169 -61.83 41.32 1.79
CA CYS A 169 -60.89 40.38 2.41
C CYS A 169 -59.62 40.19 1.55
N MET A 170 -58.47 39.98 2.19
CA MET A 170 -57.23 39.64 1.48
C MET A 170 -57.38 38.35 0.67
N ILE A 171 -56.82 38.35 -0.53
CA ILE A 171 -56.87 37.22 -1.48
C ILE A 171 -56.11 36.00 -0.90
N LEU A 172 -56.60 34.80 -1.23
CA LEU A 172 -55.96 33.53 -0.90
C LEU A 172 -54.54 33.49 -1.49
N ASP A 173 -53.54 33.26 -0.63
CA ASP A 173 -52.15 33.07 -1.04
C ASP A 173 -51.61 31.74 -0.48
N GLY A 174 -50.70 31.12 -1.22
CA GLY A 174 -50.10 29.84 -0.89
C GLY A 174 -48.71 30.02 -0.29
N TRP A 175 -48.42 29.28 0.78
CA TRP A 175 -47.08 29.26 1.37
C TRP A 175 -46.21 28.19 0.72
N ASP A 176 -45.10 28.63 0.15
CA ASP A 176 -43.98 27.76 -0.24
C ASP A 176 -42.84 27.90 0.79
N TYR A 177 -42.67 26.87 1.64
CA TYR A 177 -41.63 26.83 2.66
C TYR A 177 -40.21 26.77 2.09
N PHE A 178 -40.06 26.37 0.83
CA PHE A 178 -38.76 26.22 0.19
C PHE A 178 -38.31 27.47 -0.56
N ARG A 179 -39.21 28.44 -0.75
CA ARG A 179 -38.93 29.67 -1.49
C ARG A 179 -37.77 30.46 -0.86
N GLY A 180 -36.72 30.69 -1.64
CA GLY A 180 -35.49 31.37 -1.20
C GLY A 180 -34.38 30.44 -0.68
N ASN A 181 -34.66 29.14 -0.53
CA ASN A 181 -33.67 28.14 -0.12
C ASN A 181 -33.08 27.36 -1.31
N GLU A 182 -33.57 27.54 -2.53
CA GLU A 182 -33.19 26.76 -3.72
C GLU A 182 -31.70 26.93 -4.04
N VAL A 183 -31.27 28.19 -4.04
CA VAL A 183 -29.88 28.57 -4.32
C VAL A 183 -28.94 28.04 -3.24
N ALA A 184 -29.33 28.17 -1.97
CA ALA A 184 -28.56 27.65 -0.83
C ALA A 184 -28.43 26.11 -0.90
N TYR A 185 -29.49 25.40 -1.30
CA TYR A 185 -29.46 23.95 -1.50
C TYR A 185 -28.44 23.56 -2.57
N ILE A 186 -28.53 24.15 -3.76
CA ILE A 186 -27.65 23.84 -4.89
C ILE A 186 -26.19 24.10 -4.51
N TYR A 187 -25.89 25.26 -3.90
CA TYR A 187 -24.53 25.56 -3.46
C TYR A 187 -24.04 24.59 -2.38
N SER A 188 -24.88 24.19 -1.42
CA SER A 188 -24.50 23.23 -0.39
C SER A 188 -24.14 21.85 -0.98
N CYS A 189 -24.88 21.39 -2.00
CA CYS A 189 -24.58 20.18 -2.76
C CYS A 189 -23.29 20.30 -3.58
N LEU A 190 -23.08 21.44 -4.25
CA LEU A 190 -21.85 21.70 -5.00
C LEU A 190 -20.63 21.71 -4.08
N VAL A 191 -20.71 22.38 -2.93
CA VAL A 191 -19.61 22.43 -1.94
C VAL A 191 -19.22 21.02 -1.51
N LEU A 192 -20.18 20.14 -1.20
CA LEU A 192 -19.89 18.74 -0.88
C LEU A 192 -19.18 18.00 -2.01
N ALA A 193 -19.60 18.20 -3.26
CA ALA A 193 -18.95 17.59 -4.42
C ALA A 193 -17.53 18.12 -4.66
N PHE A 194 -17.25 19.38 -4.32
CA PHE A 194 -15.92 19.99 -4.46
C PHE A 194 -14.94 19.62 -3.35
N ILE A 195 -15.38 19.24 -2.15
CA ILE A 195 -14.49 18.88 -1.02
C ILE A 195 -13.46 17.80 -1.40
N PRO A 196 -13.84 16.65 -2.01
CA PRO A 196 -12.87 15.65 -2.47
C PRO A 196 -11.86 16.21 -3.49
N ILE A 197 -12.31 17.09 -4.39
CA ILE A 197 -11.47 17.69 -5.44
C ILE A 197 -10.44 18.64 -4.81
N ILE A 198 -10.88 19.49 -3.86
CA ILE A 198 -10.00 20.39 -3.10
C ILE A 198 -8.96 19.58 -2.33
N CYS A 199 -9.38 18.53 -1.63
CA CYS A 199 -8.47 17.65 -0.90
C CYS A 199 -7.46 16.94 -1.83
N ALA A 200 -7.87 16.54 -3.04
CA ALA A 200 -6.98 15.97 -4.04
C ALA A 200 -5.96 17.00 -4.56
N GLY A 201 -6.39 18.24 -4.80
CA GLY A 201 -5.54 19.37 -5.12
C GLY A 201 -4.51 19.66 -4.02
N LEU A 202 -4.92 19.67 -2.74
CA LEU A 202 -4.02 19.80 -1.59
C LEU A 202 -3.01 18.64 -1.52
N GLY A 203 -3.46 17.40 -1.72
CA GLY A 203 -2.58 16.23 -1.78
C GLY A 203 -1.50 16.36 -2.86
N TYR A 204 -1.87 16.84 -4.05
CA TYR A 204 -0.93 17.13 -5.13
C TYR A 204 0.01 18.30 -4.81
N GLY A 205 -0.52 19.38 -4.21
CA GLY A 205 0.23 20.54 -3.75
C GLY A 205 1.31 20.18 -2.71
N VAL A 206 0.99 19.30 -1.77
CA VAL A 206 1.95 18.80 -0.76
C VAL A 206 3.10 18.03 -1.41
N ILE A 207 2.81 17.20 -2.42
CA ILE A 207 3.86 16.49 -3.19
C ILE A 207 4.79 17.52 -3.85
N LYS A 208 4.24 18.56 -4.47
CA LYS A 208 5.03 19.64 -5.10
C LYS A 208 5.87 20.41 -4.08
N LEU A 209 5.29 20.77 -2.93
CA LEU A 209 5.97 21.47 -1.84
C LEU A 209 7.10 20.63 -1.23
N GLN A 210 6.88 19.34 -1.04
CA GLN A 210 7.90 18.43 -0.50
C GLN A 210 9.08 18.28 -1.48
N ASN A 211 8.80 18.21 -2.78
CA ASN A 211 9.84 18.23 -3.81
C ASN A 211 10.63 19.56 -3.79
N ARG A 212 9.97 20.70 -3.58
CA ARG A 212 10.62 22.01 -3.41
C ARG A 212 11.46 22.09 -2.13
N ARG A 213 10.94 21.62 -0.98
CA ARG A 213 11.69 21.55 0.29
C ARG A 213 12.91 20.62 0.18
N ARG A 214 12.81 19.48 -0.51
CA ARG A 214 13.96 18.61 -0.81
C ARG A 214 15.04 19.34 -1.63
N ARG A 215 14.65 20.22 -2.56
CA ARG A 215 15.59 21.10 -3.30
C ARG A 215 16.22 22.16 -2.38
N ASN A 216 15.45 22.82 -1.52
CA ASN A 216 15.96 23.87 -0.63
C ASN A 216 16.83 23.33 0.53
N ILE A 217 16.53 22.15 1.05
CA ILE A 217 17.37 21.50 2.08
C ILE A 217 18.71 21.06 1.47
N LYS A 218 18.74 20.64 0.20
CA LYS A 218 20.00 20.44 -0.53
C LYS A 218 20.81 21.74 -0.57
N ALA A 219 20.18 22.88 -0.85
CA ALA A 219 20.85 24.18 -0.86
C ALA A 219 21.34 24.64 0.54
N LYS A 220 20.55 24.49 1.61
CA LYS A 220 20.97 24.90 2.97
C LYS A 220 22.09 24.04 3.57
N LYS A 221 22.14 22.75 3.23
CA LYS A 221 23.21 21.85 3.72
C LYS A 221 24.59 22.16 3.10
N GLU A 222 24.62 22.97 2.03
CA GLU A 222 25.86 23.41 1.38
C GLU A 222 26.54 24.60 2.10
N ILE A 223 25.79 25.35 2.93
CA ILE A 223 26.26 26.58 3.61
C ILE A 223 27.04 26.25 4.90
N ASN A 224 26.67 25.21 5.66
CA ASN A 224 27.24 24.92 6.98
C ASN A 224 28.62 24.22 7.00
N ILE A 225 29.19 23.85 5.85
CA ILE A 225 30.48 23.13 5.78
C ILE A 225 31.68 24.10 5.67
N GLY A 226 31.44 25.42 5.56
CA GLY A 226 32.45 26.44 5.24
C GLY A 226 33.41 26.89 6.35
N LYS A 227 33.54 26.20 7.48
CA LYS A 227 34.39 26.63 8.62
C LYS A 227 35.46 25.58 8.96
N ASN A 228 36.55 25.52 8.19
CA ASN A 228 37.91 25.15 8.64
C ASN A 228 38.85 25.02 7.42
N TYR A 229 39.73 26.01 7.20
CA TYR A 229 40.70 26.02 6.10
C TYR A 229 42.13 26.08 6.64
N ASP A 230 42.84 24.95 6.58
CA ASP A 230 44.30 24.97 6.35
C ASP A 230 44.91 23.66 5.79
N LYS A 231 44.06 22.70 5.42
CA LYS A 231 44.43 21.47 4.70
C LYS A 231 43.51 21.38 3.48
N LEU A 232 44.06 21.11 2.29
CA LEU A 232 43.31 21.13 1.02
C LEU A 232 42.45 19.86 0.90
N TYR A 233 41.39 19.82 1.69
CA TYR A 233 40.34 18.81 1.65
C TYR A 233 39.39 19.13 0.51
N VAL A 234 39.11 18.14 -0.32
CA VAL A 234 38.27 18.27 -1.52
C VAL A 234 37.28 17.11 -1.55
N LYS A 235 36.12 17.32 -2.15
CA LYS A 235 35.16 16.24 -2.38
C LYS A 235 35.41 15.63 -3.74
N GLU A 236 35.82 14.38 -3.80
CA GLU A 236 35.89 13.65 -5.06
C GLU A 236 34.49 13.18 -5.46
N TRP A 237 34.12 13.48 -6.71
CA TRP A 237 32.88 13.04 -7.31
C TRP A 237 33.12 11.75 -8.09
N LEU A 238 32.52 10.66 -7.63
CA LEU A 238 32.63 9.34 -8.25
C LEU A 238 31.46 9.09 -9.21
N HIS A 239 30.23 9.35 -8.75
CA HIS A 239 29.03 9.31 -9.58
C HIS A 239 27.92 10.21 -8.99
N GLN A 240 26.75 10.28 -9.64
CA GLN A 240 25.67 11.21 -9.27
C GLN A 240 25.21 11.13 -7.80
N ASN A 241 25.25 9.95 -7.17
CA ASN A 241 24.75 9.74 -5.81
C ASN A 241 25.85 9.55 -4.75
N HIS A 242 27.12 9.38 -5.15
CA HIS A 242 28.24 9.14 -4.23
C HIS A 242 29.36 10.15 -4.42
N LYS A 243 29.74 10.78 -3.30
CA LYS A 243 30.86 11.72 -3.19
C LYS A 243 31.64 11.36 -1.94
N ARG A 244 32.96 11.31 -2.03
CA ARG A 244 33.83 11.02 -0.89
C ARG A 244 34.70 12.22 -0.55
N PHE A 245 34.97 12.42 0.74
CA PHE A 245 35.90 13.45 1.18
C PHE A 245 37.33 12.92 1.10
N VAL A 246 38.20 13.62 0.37
CA VAL A 246 39.59 13.20 0.15
C VAL A 246 40.55 14.35 0.38
N LYS A 247 41.79 14.01 0.72
CA LYS A 247 42.94 14.91 0.70
C LYS A 247 43.69 14.69 -0.61
N VAL A 248 43.90 15.73 -1.38
CA VAL A 248 44.66 15.62 -2.63
C VAL A 248 46.14 15.86 -2.33
N LYS A 249 47.00 14.89 -2.68
CA LYS A 249 48.46 14.95 -2.54
C LYS A 249 49.09 14.79 -3.92
N ILE A 250 49.86 15.81 -4.32
CA ILE A 250 50.71 15.74 -5.51
C ILE A 250 51.98 15.00 -5.08
N GLY A 251 52.23 13.83 -5.65
CA GLY A 251 53.35 12.95 -5.31
C GLY A 251 54.64 13.35 -6.03
N PRO A 252 55.81 12.87 -5.58
CA PRO A 252 57.09 13.09 -6.27
C PRO A 252 57.16 12.41 -7.64
N ASP A 253 56.43 11.30 -7.83
CA ASP A 253 56.47 10.42 -9.01
C ASP A 253 55.60 10.89 -10.20
N GLU A 254 55.50 12.20 -10.47
CA GLU A 254 54.65 12.74 -11.56
C GLU A 254 53.19 12.23 -11.53
N SER A 255 52.64 12.09 -10.34
CA SER A 255 51.31 11.52 -10.12
C SER A 255 50.50 12.29 -9.10
N LEU A 256 49.19 12.34 -9.32
CA LEU A 256 48.20 12.93 -8.42
C LEU A 256 47.54 11.82 -7.60
N SER A 257 47.74 11.85 -6.29
CA SER A 257 47.14 10.88 -5.37
C SER A 257 46.00 11.51 -4.57
N THR A 258 44.86 10.84 -4.52
CA THR A 258 43.82 11.11 -3.51
C THR A 258 44.09 10.22 -2.32
N VAL A 259 44.12 10.81 -1.15
CA VAL A 259 44.48 10.16 0.11
C VAL A 259 43.32 10.30 1.07
N ASN A 260 43.00 9.25 1.81
CA ASN A 260 42.00 9.33 2.86
C ASN A 260 42.51 10.13 4.08
N ARG A 261 41.67 10.27 5.11
CA ARG A 261 42.07 10.95 6.35
C ARG A 261 43.15 10.20 7.14
N LYS A 262 43.24 8.87 7.01
CA LYS A 262 44.25 8.00 7.64
C LYS A 262 45.62 8.03 6.96
N GLY A 263 45.73 8.64 5.78
CA GLY A 263 46.97 8.66 5.00
C GLY A 263 47.09 7.56 3.94
N GLU A 264 46.07 6.70 3.78
CA GLU A 264 46.04 5.66 2.76
C GLU A 264 45.69 6.26 1.39
N VAL A 265 46.39 5.80 0.34
CA VAL A 265 46.15 6.25 -1.03
C VAL A 265 44.91 5.55 -1.59
N LEU A 266 43.88 6.32 -1.92
CA LEU A 266 42.62 5.84 -2.49
C LEU A 266 42.67 5.68 -4.00
N ARG A 267 43.36 6.60 -4.68
CA ARG A 267 43.51 6.61 -6.13
C ARG A 267 44.79 7.36 -6.51
N LYS A 268 45.56 6.82 -7.44
CA LYS A 268 46.75 7.45 -8.02
C LYS A 268 46.50 7.64 -9.51
N VAL A 269 46.59 8.88 -10.00
CA VAL A 269 46.52 9.22 -11.43
C VAL A 269 47.94 9.54 -11.87
N ASP A 270 48.48 8.73 -12.78
CA ASP A 270 49.84 8.90 -13.31
C ASP A 270 49.79 9.70 -14.62
N PHE A 271 50.74 10.63 -14.80
CA PHE A 271 50.86 11.46 -16.00
C PHE A 271 52.24 11.35 -16.66
N LYS A 272 53.07 10.34 -16.31
CA LYS A 272 54.42 10.14 -16.88
C LYS A 272 54.45 10.21 -18.40
N SER A 273 53.49 9.59 -19.07
CA SER A 273 53.41 9.49 -20.54
C SER A 273 52.73 10.69 -21.22
N VAL A 274 52.46 11.78 -20.51
CA VAL A 274 51.63 12.91 -20.99
C VAL A 274 52.44 14.20 -20.99
N ALA A 275 52.52 14.87 -22.16
CA ALA A 275 53.23 16.14 -22.31
C ALA A 275 52.38 17.36 -21.85
N ALA A 276 51.06 17.32 -22.08
CA ALA A 276 50.10 18.36 -21.70
C ALA A 276 48.93 17.78 -20.90
N LEU A 277 48.69 18.27 -19.69
CA LEU A 277 47.58 17.85 -18.84
C LEU A 277 46.36 18.73 -19.10
N VAL A 278 45.26 18.13 -19.57
CA VAL A 278 44.00 18.84 -19.82
C VAL A 278 43.13 18.86 -18.56
N VAL A 279 42.71 20.05 -18.16
CA VAL A 279 41.86 20.28 -16.98
C VAL A 279 40.64 21.12 -17.36
N GLU A 280 39.44 20.62 -17.09
CA GLU A 280 38.21 21.40 -17.27
C GLU A 280 37.81 22.12 -15.97
N ILE A 281 37.45 23.39 -16.08
CA ILE A 281 37.14 24.28 -14.96
C ILE A 281 35.68 24.73 -15.06
N SER A 282 34.92 24.59 -13.97
CA SER A 282 33.49 24.96 -13.97
C SER A 282 33.29 26.48 -13.85
N THR A 283 32.51 27.11 -14.74
CA THR A 283 32.23 28.56 -14.72
C THR A 283 30.98 28.97 -13.91
N ASP A 284 30.19 28.01 -13.46
CA ASP A 284 28.85 28.20 -12.88
C ASP A 284 28.90 28.84 -11.47
N MET A 285 28.66 30.16 -11.35
CA MET A 285 28.78 30.91 -10.07
C MET A 285 27.74 30.52 -9.01
N ALA A 286 26.59 29.99 -9.42
CA ALA A 286 25.51 29.60 -8.51
C ALA A 286 25.74 28.24 -7.83
N LYS A 287 26.71 27.45 -8.28
CA LYS A 287 26.99 26.10 -7.80
C LYS A 287 28.43 26.00 -7.27
N LYS A 288 28.71 24.99 -6.45
CA LYS A 288 30.07 24.77 -5.92
C LYS A 288 31.08 24.53 -7.06
N PRO A 289 32.27 25.17 -7.02
CA PRO A 289 33.27 25.06 -8.08
C PRO A 289 33.82 23.64 -8.18
N MET A 290 33.89 23.13 -9.40
CA MET A 290 34.45 21.83 -9.75
C MET A 290 35.66 22.00 -10.68
N CYS A 291 36.53 21.00 -10.66
CA CYS A 291 37.67 20.84 -11.54
C CYS A 291 37.70 19.38 -11.98
N LEU A 292 37.80 19.13 -13.28
CA LEU A 292 37.95 17.81 -13.85
C LEU A 292 39.35 17.69 -14.44
N VAL A 293 40.13 16.74 -13.93
CA VAL A 293 41.44 16.40 -14.48
C VAL A 293 41.26 15.20 -15.41
N ARG A 294 41.52 15.40 -16.70
CA ARG A 294 41.39 14.32 -17.68
C ARG A 294 42.53 13.33 -17.54
N SER A 295 42.21 12.05 -17.45
CA SER A 295 43.21 10.97 -17.51
C SER A 295 43.19 10.35 -18.90
N PRO A 296 44.30 10.30 -19.65
CA PRO A 296 44.29 9.76 -21.01
C PRO A 296 44.16 8.24 -21.07
N ARG A 297 44.41 7.53 -19.98
CA ARG A 297 44.52 6.05 -19.95
C ARG A 297 43.64 5.37 -18.89
N ASP A 298 42.95 6.15 -18.05
CA ASP A 298 42.04 5.73 -16.98
C ASP A 298 40.83 6.69 -16.93
N HIS A 299 39.88 6.48 -16.04
CA HIS A 299 38.75 7.38 -15.84
C HIS A 299 39.19 8.79 -15.35
N ASP A 300 38.34 9.80 -15.50
CA ASP A 300 38.66 11.17 -15.10
C ASP A 300 38.60 11.35 -13.58
N LEU A 301 39.32 12.34 -13.06
CA LEU A 301 39.26 12.74 -11.66
C LEU A 301 38.48 14.05 -11.51
N VAL A 302 37.30 13.98 -10.89
CA VAL A 302 36.44 15.15 -10.68
C VAL A 302 36.48 15.58 -9.22
N LEU A 303 36.93 16.81 -8.99
CA LEU A 303 37.17 17.41 -7.69
C LEU A 303 36.21 18.58 -7.47
N GLN A 304 35.43 18.52 -6.38
CA GLN A 304 34.53 19.57 -5.93
C GLN A 304 35.16 20.35 -4.77
N PHE A 305 35.37 21.64 -4.99
CA PHE A 305 35.96 22.58 -4.04
C PHE A 305 34.88 23.36 -3.27
N ASP A 306 35.23 23.86 -2.09
CA ASP A 306 34.31 24.63 -1.27
C ASP A 306 34.26 26.12 -1.67
N SER A 307 35.32 26.66 -2.29
CA SER A 307 35.36 28.03 -2.80
C SER A 307 36.18 28.15 -4.09
N VAL A 308 35.88 29.17 -4.90
CA VAL A 308 36.64 29.46 -6.14
C VAL A 308 38.11 29.72 -5.82
N HIS A 309 38.38 30.36 -4.67
CA HIS A 309 39.73 30.58 -4.16
C HIS A 309 40.49 29.27 -3.89
N SER A 310 39.86 28.29 -3.23
CA SER A 310 40.49 26.99 -2.96
C SER A 310 40.81 26.19 -4.25
N ARG A 311 39.95 26.29 -5.27
CA ARG A 311 40.21 25.73 -6.60
C ARG A 311 41.38 26.42 -7.28
N LYS A 312 41.44 27.76 -7.24
CA LYS A 312 42.55 28.53 -7.82
C LYS A 312 43.88 28.18 -7.16
N LYS A 313 43.91 28.06 -5.82
CA LYS A 313 45.09 27.59 -5.06
C LYS A 313 45.55 26.19 -5.45
N PHE A 314 44.61 25.28 -5.74
CA PHE A 314 44.94 23.94 -6.24
C PHE A 314 45.53 23.98 -7.65
N LEU A 315 44.91 24.74 -8.57
CA LEU A 315 45.39 24.87 -9.95
C LEU A 315 46.79 25.48 -10.02
N THR A 316 47.08 26.54 -9.26
CA THR A 316 48.43 27.13 -9.20
C THR A 316 49.47 26.16 -8.65
N LYS A 317 49.11 25.30 -7.68
CA LYS A 317 50.00 24.23 -7.20
C LYS A 317 50.23 23.13 -8.22
N LEU A 318 49.20 22.79 -9.00
CA LEU A 318 49.30 21.79 -10.05
C LEU A 318 50.14 22.32 -11.23
N GLU A 319 49.93 23.56 -11.63
CA GLU A 319 50.65 24.25 -12.69
C GLU A 319 52.14 24.38 -12.36
N SER A 320 52.49 24.90 -11.17
CA SER A 320 53.88 24.97 -10.72
C SER A 320 54.57 23.60 -10.66
N PHE A 321 53.84 22.55 -10.26
CA PHE A 321 54.36 21.17 -10.28
C PHE A 321 54.65 20.67 -11.69
N LEU A 322 53.78 20.96 -12.68
CA LEU A 322 53.94 20.55 -14.07
C LEU A 322 55.06 21.32 -14.77
N VAL A 323 55.13 22.65 -14.56
CA VAL A 323 56.19 23.52 -15.11
C VAL A 323 57.57 23.05 -14.63
N ASN A 324 57.71 22.70 -13.35
CA ASN A 324 58.96 22.14 -12.80
C ASN A 324 59.39 20.83 -13.46
N ARG A 325 58.48 20.12 -14.15
CA ARG A 325 58.72 18.85 -14.83
C ARG A 325 58.65 18.95 -16.36
N LYS A 326 58.70 20.17 -16.93
CA LYS A 326 58.60 20.44 -18.38
C LYS A 326 57.30 19.95 -19.02
N LYS A 327 56.18 20.02 -18.29
CA LYS A 327 54.84 19.68 -18.80
C LYS A 327 53.94 20.91 -18.81
N THR A 328 52.99 20.97 -19.74
CA THR A 328 52.05 22.09 -19.86
C THR A 328 50.69 21.74 -19.24
N LEU A 329 49.99 22.76 -18.72
CA LEU A 329 48.64 22.64 -18.19
C LEU A 329 47.67 23.38 -19.13
N GLU A 330 46.73 22.66 -19.72
CA GLU A 330 45.69 23.23 -20.58
C GLU A 330 44.37 23.31 -19.82
N SER A 331 43.88 24.53 -19.58
CA SER A 331 42.61 24.77 -18.88
C SER A 331 41.47 25.06 -19.87
N ILE A 332 40.39 24.27 -19.82
CA ILE A 332 39.18 24.48 -20.63
C ILE A 332 38.02 24.90 -19.71
N ASP A 333 37.40 26.04 -19.99
CA ASP A 333 36.24 26.51 -19.24
C ASP A 333 34.95 25.83 -19.73
N THR A 334 34.21 25.19 -18.82
CA THR A 334 32.96 24.47 -19.14
C THR A 334 31.86 24.73 -18.10
N THR A 335 30.60 24.50 -18.48
CA THR A 335 29.51 24.51 -17.49
C THR A 335 29.54 23.22 -16.66
N ARG A 336 29.04 23.28 -15.42
CA ARG A 336 29.09 22.11 -14.52
C ARG A 336 28.36 20.89 -15.09
N ASP A 337 27.21 21.10 -15.72
CA ASP A 337 26.37 20.01 -16.20
C ASP A 337 26.97 19.37 -17.47
N THR A 338 27.61 20.17 -18.34
CA THR A 338 28.39 19.65 -19.49
C THR A 338 29.66 18.93 -19.05
N MET A 339 30.39 19.46 -18.06
CA MET A 339 31.58 18.81 -17.49
C MET A 339 31.25 17.41 -16.96
N LEU A 340 30.18 17.26 -16.17
CA LEU A 340 29.78 15.96 -15.61
C LEU A 340 29.21 15.00 -16.67
N ALA A 341 28.58 15.53 -17.71
CA ALA A 341 28.13 14.74 -18.85
C ALA A 341 29.31 14.21 -19.67
N ASN A 342 30.37 15.01 -19.85
CA ASN A 342 31.57 14.64 -20.59
C ASN A 342 32.54 13.78 -19.77
N ALA A 343 32.57 13.95 -18.45
CA ALA A 343 33.46 13.22 -17.54
C ALA A 343 33.36 11.70 -17.73
N GLU A 344 34.47 11.04 -18.01
CA GLU A 344 34.58 9.59 -17.97
C GLU A 344 34.67 9.15 -16.51
N THR A 345 33.56 8.75 -15.91
CA THR A 345 33.57 8.20 -14.54
C THR A 345 33.95 6.73 -14.53
N LYS A 346 34.35 6.20 -13.37
CA LYS A 346 34.55 4.74 -13.19
C LYS A 346 33.32 3.96 -13.65
N GLU A 347 32.10 4.44 -13.38
CA GLU A 347 30.87 3.77 -13.81
C GLU A 347 30.68 3.80 -15.34
N LYS A 348 30.97 4.94 -16.00
CA LYS A 348 30.92 5.04 -17.47
C LYS A 348 32.00 4.18 -18.12
N ARG A 349 33.21 4.18 -17.58
CA ARG A 349 34.32 3.31 -18.02
C ARG A 349 33.94 1.84 -17.87
N GLN A 350 33.37 1.45 -16.73
CA GLN A 350 32.86 0.09 -16.52
C GLN A 350 31.76 -0.28 -17.53
N LYS A 351 30.81 0.62 -17.83
CA LYS A 351 29.79 0.40 -18.86
C LYS A 351 30.39 0.25 -20.27
N ARG A 352 31.43 1.01 -20.59
CA ARG A 352 32.18 0.84 -21.85
C ARG A 352 32.91 -0.50 -21.88
N LEU A 353 33.53 -0.92 -20.78
CA LEU A 353 34.16 -2.24 -20.67
C LEU A 353 33.13 -3.38 -20.79
N GLU A 354 31.95 -3.24 -20.18
CA GLU A 354 30.84 -4.17 -20.37
C GLU A 354 30.38 -4.21 -21.83
N HIS A 355 30.35 -3.05 -22.51
CA HIS A 355 30.08 -2.97 -23.95
C HIS A 355 31.18 -3.64 -24.78
N PHE A 356 32.45 -3.46 -24.42
CA PHE A 356 33.60 -4.14 -25.01
C PHE A 356 33.45 -5.66 -24.94
N PHE A 357 33.19 -6.19 -23.74
CA PHE A 357 33.02 -7.64 -23.55
C PHE A 357 31.80 -8.15 -24.31
N ARG A 358 30.68 -7.42 -24.24
CA ARG A 358 29.46 -7.76 -24.98
C ARG A 358 29.70 -7.86 -26.49
N GLU A 359 30.37 -6.88 -27.09
CA GLU A 359 30.63 -6.91 -28.53
C GLU A 359 31.58 -8.04 -28.90
N ALA A 360 32.64 -8.26 -28.11
CA ALA A 360 33.54 -9.40 -28.31
C ALA A 360 32.78 -10.75 -28.24
N TYR A 361 31.83 -10.88 -27.31
CA TYR A 361 30.96 -12.06 -27.21
C TYR A 361 29.93 -12.15 -28.33
N ALA A 362 29.32 -11.05 -28.74
CA ALA A 362 28.40 -11.04 -29.87
C ALA A 362 29.09 -11.50 -31.16
N LEU A 363 30.36 -11.11 -31.37
CA LEU A 363 31.16 -11.53 -32.53
C LEU A 363 31.55 -13.02 -32.46
N THR A 364 32.01 -13.50 -31.31
CA THR A 364 32.43 -14.91 -31.12
C THR A 364 31.27 -15.90 -31.19
N PHE A 365 30.09 -15.54 -30.69
CA PHE A 365 28.95 -16.46 -30.59
C PHE A 365 27.83 -16.18 -31.60
N GLY A 366 27.82 -15.01 -32.26
CA GLY A 366 26.75 -14.59 -33.19
C GLY A 366 27.09 -14.67 -34.68
N LEU A 367 28.34 -14.94 -35.08
CA LEU A 367 28.73 -15.09 -36.50
C LEU A 367 28.74 -16.55 -36.96
N LYS A 368 28.21 -16.84 -38.16
CA LYS A 368 28.35 -18.16 -38.81
C LYS A 368 29.84 -18.46 -39.07
N PRO A 369 30.27 -19.73 -39.12
CA PRO A 369 31.66 -20.08 -39.43
C PRO A 369 32.06 -19.47 -40.79
N GLY A 370 33.09 -18.62 -40.82
CA GLY A 370 33.66 -18.03 -42.04
C GLY A 370 33.17 -16.63 -42.44
N GLU A 371 32.26 -16.01 -41.68
CA GLU A 371 31.68 -14.70 -42.03
C GLU A 371 32.47 -13.54 -41.39
N LYS A 372 33.13 -12.70 -42.20
CA LYS A 372 33.77 -11.43 -41.76
C LYS A 372 32.78 -10.28 -41.97
N ARG A 373 32.47 -9.51 -40.92
CA ARG A 373 31.68 -8.27 -41.06
C ARG A 373 32.48 -7.22 -41.83
N LYS A 374 31.85 -6.51 -42.77
CA LYS A 374 32.41 -5.31 -43.40
C LYS A 374 32.37 -4.15 -42.40
N LEU A 375 33.47 -3.40 -42.27
CA LEU A 375 33.62 -2.30 -41.28
C LEU A 375 32.65 -1.12 -41.51
N GLU A 376 31.99 -1.06 -42.67
CA GLU A 376 31.22 0.11 -43.12
C GLU A 376 29.82 0.22 -42.48
N ASP A 377 29.28 -0.84 -41.87
CA ASP A 377 27.96 -0.88 -41.22
C ASP A 377 28.00 -0.61 -39.68
N VAL A 378 29.13 -0.12 -39.17
CA VAL A 378 29.40 -0.07 -37.73
C VAL A 378 29.17 1.34 -37.17
N GLY A 379 28.19 1.50 -36.28
CA GLY A 379 27.91 2.78 -35.62
C GLY A 379 29.10 3.31 -34.80
N ASN A 380 29.20 4.63 -34.67
CA ASN A 380 30.31 5.34 -33.97
C ASN A 380 30.66 4.78 -32.58
N ASP A 381 29.67 4.26 -31.84
CA ASP A 381 29.87 3.69 -30.51
C ASP A 381 30.70 2.40 -30.53
N VAL A 382 30.57 1.57 -31.57
CA VAL A 382 31.30 0.31 -31.71
C VAL A 382 32.75 0.57 -32.15
N ILE A 383 32.97 1.59 -32.97
CA ILE A 383 34.33 2.04 -33.34
C ILE A 383 35.09 2.54 -32.11
N MET A 384 34.44 3.29 -31.22
CA MET A 384 35.05 3.70 -29.95
C MET A 384 35.38 2.51 -29.06
N VAL A 385 34.53 1.48 -29.03
CA VAL A 385 34.74 0.26 -28.24
C VAL A 385 35.91 -0.57 -28.75
N MET A 386 36.06 -0.73 -30.07
CA MET A 386 37.20 -1.42 -30.67
C MET A 386 38.55 -0.74 -30.37
N ARG A 387 38.55 0.56 -30.10
CA ARG A 387 39.74 1.34 -29.70
C ARG A 387 40.03 1.28 -28.19
N THR A 388 39.16 0.69 -27.38
CA THR A 388 39.42 0.57 -25.95
C THR A 388 40.37 -0.59 -25.65
N SER A 389 41.35 -0.35 -24.77
CA SER A 389 42.23 -1.37 -24.21
C SER A 389 41.92 -1.61 -22.73
N LEU A 390 42.17 -2.81 -22.25
CA LEU A 390 42.04 -3.21 -20.86
C LEU A 390 43.39 -3.19 -20.15
N SER A 391 43.44 -2.55 -18.99
CA SER A 391 44.55 -2.74 -18.06
C SER A 391 44.44 -4.06 -17.30
N LYS A 392 45.55 -4.55 -16.76
CA LYS A 392 45.59 -5.72 -15.87
C LYS A 392 44.63 -5.62 -14.69
N GLN A 393 44.48 -4.42 -14.12
CA GLN A 393 43.57 -4.19 -13.00
C GLN A 393 42.10 -4.27 -13.44
N GLU A 394 41.74 -3.68 -14.59
CA GLU A 394 40.39 -3.78 -15.15
C GLU A 394 40.04 -5.21 -15.56
N PHE A 395 41.01 -5.95 -16.10
CA PHE A 395 40.86 -7.37 -16.46
C PHE A 395 40.63 -8.23 -15.21
N ALA A 396 41.43 -8.01 -14.16
CA ALA A 396 41.24 -8.67 -12.87
C ALA A 396 39.87 -8.34 -12.23
N GLU A 397 39.49 -7.06 -12.23
CA GLU A 397 38.20 -6.59 -11.68
C GLU A 397 37.02 -7.18 -12.45
N ALA A 398 37.14 -7.32 -13.78
CA ALA A 398 36.13 -7.95 -14.62
C ALA A 398 35.98 -9.47 -14.37
N LEU A 399 37.07 -10.16 -13.99
CA LEU A 399 37.05 -11.55 -13.52
C LEU A 399 36.62 -11.69 -12.05
N GLY A 400 36.57 -10.58 -11.30
CA GLY A 400 36.31 -10.59 -9.85
C GLY A 400 37.49 -11.09 -9.03
N MET A 401 38.72 -10.97 -9.54
CA MET A 401 39.96 -11.46 -8.94
C MET A 401 40.90 -10.31 -8.58
N LYS A 402 41.89 -10.57 -7.71
CA LYS A 402 42.90 -9.58 -7.41
C LYS A 402 43.92 -9.47 -8.57
N PRO A 403 44.41 -8.26 -8.91
CA PRO A 403 45.37 -8.06 -10.00
C PRO A 403 46.71 -8.78 -9.82
N ASP A 404 47.06 -9.10 -8.57
CA ASP A 404 48.29 -9.78 -8.17
C ASP A 404 48.18 -11.31 -8.16
N SER A 405 46.97 -11.86 -8.34
CA SER A 405 46.74 -13.30 -8.39
C SER A 405 47.51 -13.95 -9.54
N LEU A 406 48.03 -15.15 -9.27
CA LEU A 406 48.90 -15.90 -10.20
C LEU A 406 48.16 -16.21 -11.50
N PHE A 407 46.93 -16.69 -11.41
CA PHE A 407 46.05 -16.94 -12.55
C PHE A 407 45.82 -15.70 -13.42
N VAL A 408 45.47 -14.55 -12.83
CA VAL A 408 45.27 -13.32 -13.63
C VAL A 408 46.56 -12.87 -14.28
N LYS A 409 47.70 -12.96 -13.58
CA LYS A 409 49.01 -12.63 -14.15
C LYS A 409 49.34 -13.50 -15.36
N GLN A 410 49.17 -14.82 -15.23
CA GLN A 410 49.48 -15.78 -16.29
C GLN A 410 48.51 -15.66 -17.46
N MET A 411 47.21 -15.58 -17.19
CA MET A 411 46.19 -15.40 -18.22
C MET A 411 46.36 -14.06 -18.94
N PHE A 412 46.66 -12.98 -18.21
CA PHE A 412 46.92 -11.67 -18.83
C PHE A 412 48.12 -11.72 -19.77
N ASN A 413 49.24 -12.30 -19.32
CA ASN A 413 50.45 -12.44 -20.14
C ASN A 413 50.26 -13.38 -21.35
N CYS A 414 49.33 -14.33 -21.28
CA CYS A 414 48.98 -15.22 -22.40
C CYS A 414 48.09 -14.51 -23.43
N VAL A 415 47.20 -13.61 -22.99
CA VAL A 415 46.30 -12.83 -23.85
C VAL A 415 47.04 -11.65 -24.51
N ASP A 416 47.92 -10.99 -23.77
CA ASP A 416 48.75 -9.86 -24.22
C ASP A 416 49.87 -10.38 -25.13
N LYS A 417 49.63 -10.35 -26.45
CA LYS A 417 50.55 -10.91 -27.46
C LYS A 417 51.63 -9.92 -27.82
N ASP A 418 51.33 -8.63 -27.82
CA ASP A 418 52.26 -7.56 -28.17
C ASP A 418 53.10 -7.06 -26.97
N LYS A 419 52.77 -7.52 -25.75
CA LYS A 419 53.44 -7.21 -24.48
C LYS A 419 53.39 -5.71 -24.15
N ASP A 420 52.30 -5.04 -24.50
CA ASP A 420 52.09 -3.62 -24.22
C ASP A 420 51.57 -3.31 -22.80
N GLU A 421 51.50 -4.34 -21.93
CA GLU A 421 50.92 -4.33 -20.58
C GLU A 421 49.41 -4.00 -20.54
N ARG A 422 48.74 -4.09 -21.69
CA ARG A 422 47.30 -3.94 -21.88
C ARG A 422 46.78 -5.07 -22.77
N ILE A 423 45.46 -5.16 -22.86
CA ILE A 423 44.78 -6.11 -23.74
C ILE A 423 43.91 -5.31 -24.69
N SER A 424 44.22 -5.37 -25.98
CA SER A 424 43.41 -4.78 -27.04
C SER A 424 42.12 -5.59 -27.30
N PHE A 425 41.17 -4.99 -28.02
CA PHE A 425 39.94 -5.69 -28.41
C PHE A 425 40.22 -6.94 -29.25
N GLN A 426 41.23 -6.88 -30.13
CA GLN A 426 41.55 -7.98 -31.03
C GLN A 426 42.20 -9.16 -30.27
N GLU A 427 43.13 -8.89 -29.37
CA GLU A 427 43.78 -9.92 -28.55
C GLU A 427 42.79 -10.64 -27.64
N PHE A 428 41.88 -9.88 -27.03
CA PHE A 428 40.81 -10.45 -26.23
C PHE A 428 39.87 -11.31 -27.08
N LEU A 429 39.45 -10.81 -28.25
CA LEU A 429 38.56 -11.53 -29.17
C LEU A 429 39.19 -12.85 -29.64
N ASP A 430 40.44 -12.83 -30.10
CA ASP A 430 41.17 -14.01 -30.54
C ASP A 430 41.21 -15.09 -29.47
N THR A 431 41.50 -14.69 -28.23
CA THR A 431 41.58 -15.61 -27.09
C THR A 431 40.22 -16.24 -26.79
N VAL A 432 39.15 -15.44 -26.77
CA VAL A 432 37.78 -15.94 -26.54
C VAL A 432 37.32 -16.87 -27.66
N VAL A 433 37.65 -16.58 -28.93
CA VAL A 433 37.36 -17.48 -30.07
C VAL A 433 38.06 -18.82 -29.86
N LEU A 434 39.33 -18.81 -29.41
CA LEU A 434 40.08 -20.05 -29.17
C LEU A 434 39.45 -20.89 -28.04
N PHE A 435 39.05 -20.27 -26.93
CA PHE A 435 38.40 -20.99 -25.82
C PHE A 435 37.04 -21.59 -26.19
N THR A 436 36.30 -20.95 -27.10
CA THR A 436 34.92 -21.31 -27.42
C THR A 436 34.84 -22.27 -28.60
N ARG A 437 35.55 -21.99 -29.69
CA ARG A 437 35.52 -22.76 -30.94
C ARG A 437 36.77 -23.62 -31.17
N GLY A 438 37.83 -23.43 -30.41
CA GLY A 438 39.06 -24.22 -30.53
C GLY A 438 38.82 -25.70 -30.23
N LYS A 439 39.64 -26.57 -30.84
CA LYS A 439 39.61 -28.00 -30.55
C LYS A 439 40.04 -28.24 -29.10
N SER A 440 39.71 -29.41 -28.55
CA SER A 440 40.14 -29.76 -27.18
C SER A 440 41.66 -29.60 -27.00
N GLU A 441 42.43 -29.86 -28.06
CA GLU A 441 43.88 -29.70 -28.07
C GLU A 441 44.31 -28.23 -27.97
N ASP A 442 43.71 -27.32 -28.76
CA ASP A 442 44.01 -25.89 -28.68
C ASP A 442 43.73 -25.32 -27.27
N LYS A 443 42.70 -25.83 -26.60
CA LYS A 443 42.35 -25.44 -25.22
C LYS A 443 43.37 -25.96 -24.21
N PHE A 444 43.82 -27.21 -24.35
CA PHE A 444 44.88 -27.75 -23.50
C PHE A 444 46.20 -27.02 -23.72
N ARG A 445 46.47 -26.55 -24.95
CA ARG A 445 47.66 -25.77 -25.25
C ARG A 445 47.68 -24.42 -24.54
N ILE A 446 46.56 -23.69 -24.51
CA ILE A 446 46.50 -22.44 -23.72
C ILE A 446 46.75 -22.70 -22.23
N ILE A 447 46.15 -23.76 -21.68
CA ILE A 447 46.33 -24.08 -20.25
C ILE A 447 47.78 -24.45 -19.98
N PHE A 448 48.40 -25.17 -20.91
CA PHE A 448 49.81 -25.50 -20.85
C PHE A 448 50.68 -24.24 -20.86
N ASP A 449 50.45 -23.34 -21.82
CA ASP A 449 51.17 -22.07 -21.96
C ASP A 449 50.89 -21.10 -20.78
N MET A 450 49.73 -21.24 -20.11
CA MET A 450 49.40 -20.50 -18.90
C MET A 450 50.18 -21.02 -17.68
N CYS A 451 50.41 -22.33 -17.60
CA CYS A 451 51.23 -22.96 -16.55
C CYS A 451 52.73 -22.71 -16.76
N ASP A 452 53.18 -22.72 -18.01
CA ASP A 452 54.58 -22.55 -18.43
C ASP A 452 55.02 -21.08 -18.24
N LYS A 453 55.62 -20.79 -17.08
CA LYS A 453 55.99 -19.42 -16.69
C LYS A 453 57.21 -18.91 -17.46
N ASN A 454 58.13 -19.79 -17.83
CA ASN A 454 59.42 -19.48 -18.45
C ASN A 454 59.40 -19.67 -19.98
N GLY A 455 58.30 -20.19 -20.54
CA GLY A 455 58.12 -20.41 -21.98
C GLY A 455 59.04 -21.49 -22.52
N ASN A 456 59.48 -22.43 -21.67
CA ASN A 456 60.46 -23.46 -22.02
C ASN A 456 59.80 -24.72 -22.62
N GLY A 457 58.47 -24.77 -22.70
CA GLY A 457 57.73 -25.92 -23.22
C GLY A 457 57.60 -27.09 -22.25
N MET A 458 57.89 -26.90 -20.95
CA MET A 458 57.84 -27.91 -19.89
C MET A 458 57.20 -27.33 -18.62
N ILE A 459 56.25 -28.03 -18.00
CA ILE A 459 55.62 -27.58 -16.75
C ILE A 459 56.20 -28.33 -15.56
N GLN A 460 56.74 -27.62 -14.58
CA GLN A 460 57.17 -28.26 -13.34
C GLN A 460 55.95 -28.64 -12.49
N LYS A 461 56.03 -29.76 -11.75
CA LYS A 461 54.98 -30.20 -10.81
C LYS A 461 54.59 -29.11 -9.80
N GLN A 462 55.57 -28.32 -9.35
CA GLN A 462 55.33 -27.16 -8.48
C GLN A 462 54.60 -26.01 -9.18
N GLU A 463 54.80 -25.79 -10.48
CA GLU A 463 54.12 -24.75 -11.25
C GLU A 463 52.66 -25.12 -11.49
N LEU A 464 52.38 -26.37 -11.87
CA LEU A 464 51.02 -26.89 -11.98
C LEU A 464 50.28 -26.81 -10.64
N THR A 465 50.95 -27.18 -9.53
CA THR A 465 50.39 -27.08 -8.18
C THR A 465 50.07 -25.64 -7.80
N LYS A 466 50.98 -24.69 -8.09
CA LYS A 466 50.75 -23.26 -7.83
C LYS A 466 49.63 -22.68 -8.70
N MET A 467 49.49 -23.12 -9.95
CA MET A 467 48.42 -22.69 -10.85
C MET A 467 47.06 -23.21 -10.39
N LEU A 468 46.95 -24.52 -10.09
CA LEU A 468 45.73 -25.13 -9.54
C LEU A 468 45.36 -24.54 -8.17
N ARG A 469 46.34 -24.25 -7.32
CA ARG A 469 46.13 -23.52 -6.06
C ARG A 469 45.61 -22.11 -6.31
N SER A 470 46.18 -21.38 -7.29
CA SER A 470 45.67 -20.07 -7.69
C SER A 470 44.26 -20.12 -8.26
N LEU A 471 43.86 -21.24 -8.89
CA LEU A 471 42.49 -21.48 -9.36
C LEU A 471 41.54 -21.82 -8.20
N VAL A 472 42.00 -22.55 -7.19
CA VAL A 472 41.24 -22.86 -5.98
C VAL A 472 41.06 -21.61 -5.09
N ASP A 473 42.07 -20.75 -5.04
CA ASP A 473 42.04 -19.44 -4.37
C ASP A 473 40.99 -18.49 -5.00
N ILE A 474 40.58 -18.72 -6.27
CA ILE A 474 39.48 -18.01 -6.95
C ILE A 474 38.18 -18.11 -6.17
N ALA A 475 37.95 -19.27 -5.56
CA ALA A 475 36.74 -19.51 -4.79
C ALA A 475 36.77 -18.76 -3.42
N LYS A 476 37.81 -18.00 -3.07
CA LYS A 476 38.00 -17.41 -1.73
C LYS A 476 37.80 -18.49 -0.65
N THR A 477 38.41 -19.66 -0.83
CA THR A 477 38.29 -20.76 0.11
C THR A 477 39.41 -20.65 1.13
N ASN A 478 39.09 -20.32 2.38
CA ASN A 478 39.97 -20.60 3.52
C ASN A 478 40.00 -22.13 3.84
N SER A 479 39.70 -23.01 2.89
CA SER A 479 39.26 -24.38 3.20
C SER A 479 39.74 -25.49 2.26
N LEU A 480 40.85 -25.29 1.55
CA LEU A 480 41.60 -26.43 1.04
C LEU A 480 42.99 -26.32 1.64
N SER A 481 43.32 -27.28 2.49
CA SER A 481 44.66 -27.38 3.06
C SER A 481 45.65 -27.69 1.94
N GLU A 482 46.90 -27.27 2.13
CA GLU A 482 48.00 -27.56 1.20
C GLU A 482 48.12 -29.06 0.89
N TYR A 483 47.75 -29.88 1.88
CA TYR A 483 47.73 -31.33 1.81
C TYR A 483 46.66 -31.88 0.86
N GLU A 484 45.41 -31.41 0.92
CA GLU A 484 44.33 -31.90 0.03
C GLU A 484 44.60 -31.57 -1.44
N THR A 485 45.21 -30.41 -1.71
CA THR A 485 45.52 -29.99 -3.10
C THR A 485 46.68 -30.79 -3.66
N THR A 486 47.69 -31.09 -2.83
CA THR A 486 48.81 -31.95 -3.23
C THR A 486 48.35 -33.38 -3.42
N ASP A 487 47.42 -33.88 -2.58
CA ASP A 487 46.85 -35.23 -2.67
C ASP A 487 46.06 -35.46 -3.97
N ILE A 488 45.23 -34.50 -4.38
CA ILE A 488 44.51 -34.54 -5.67
C ILE A 488 45.49 -34.60 -6.84
N ILE A 489 46.55 -33.79 -6.79
CA ILE A 489 47.54 -33.73 -7.87
C ILE A 489 48.35 -35.03 -7.90
N SER A 490 48.77 -35.59 -6.75
CA SER A 490 49.39 -36.90 -6.72
C SER A 490 48.46 -37.99 -7.25
N GLY A 491 47.16 -37.94 -6.96
CA GLY A 491 46.17 -38.84 -7.54
C GLY A 491 46.05 -38.72 -9.06
N MET A 492 46.12 -37.49 -9.60
CA MET A 492 46.15 -37.24 -11.05
C MET A 492 47.42 -37.81 -11.71
N TYR A 493 48.59 -37.62 -11.10
CA TYR A 493 49.86 -38.18 -11.59
C TYR A 493 49.86 -39.72 -11.54
N ALA A 494 49.34 -40.31 -10.46
CA ALA A 494 49.23 -41.76 -10.30
C ALA A 494 48.28 -42.38 -11.32
N SER A 495 47.12 -41.74 -11.54
CA SER A 495 46.14 -42.20 -12.54
C SER A 495 46.66 -42.16 -13.98
N ALA A 496 47.65 -41.29 -14.26
CA ALA A 496 48.25 -41.14 -15.58
C ALA A 496 49.54 -41.97 -15.78
N GLY A 497 50.01 -42.66 -14.74
CA GLY A 497 51.27 -43.39 -14.71
C GLY A 497 52.51 -42.50 -14.77
N LEU A 498 52.42 -41.27 -14.22
CA LEU A 498 53.45 -40.23 -14.28
C LEU A 498 54.10 -39.96 -12.91
N ASP A 499 54.00 -40.86 -11.94
CA ASP A 499 54.42 -40.60 -10.54
C ASP A 499 55.88 -40.15 -10.34
N ASN A 500 56.79 -40.57 -11.24
CA ASN A 500 58.22 -40.26 -11.16
C ASN A 500 58.66 -39.05 -11.99
N THR A 501 57.75 -38.34 -12.69
CA THR A 501 58.13 -37.17 -13.50
C THR A 501 57.94 -35.86 -12.72
N GLU A 502 59.03 -35.10 -12.53
CA GLU A 502 58.98 -33.76 -11.93
C GLU A 502 58.59 -32.67 -12.95
N GLU A 503 58.77 -32.95 -14.24
CA GLU A 503 58.45 -32.07 -15.36
C GLU A 503 57.47 -32.77 -16.32
N LEU A 504 56.46 -32.03 -16.78
CA LEU A 504 55.44 -32.48 -17.73
C LEU A 504 55.67 -31.80 -19.08
N ASN A 505 55.88 -32.58 -20.13
CA ASN A 505 55.77 -32.06 -21.50
C ASN A 505 54.30 -31.92 -21.91
N TYR A 506 54.04 -31.32 -23.07
CA TYR A 506 52.67 -31.09 -23.54
C TYR A 506 51.85 -32.38 -23.76
N GLU A 507 52.48 -33.46 -24.22
CA GLU A 507 51.81 -34.75 -24.44
C GLU A 507 51.52 -35.48 -23.11
N ASP A 508 52.40 -35.38 -22.12
CA ASP A 508 52.21 -35.90 -20.76
C ASP A 508 51.07 -35.16 -20.06
N PHE A 509 51.04 -33.83 -20.18
CA PHE A 509 49.94 -32.99 -19.71
C PHE A 509 48.61 -33.36 -20.39
N LYS A 510 48.63 -33.58 -21.71
CA LYS A 510 47.46 -34.02 -22.48
C LYS A 510 46.97 -35.40 -22.05
N LYS A 511 47.86 -36.34 -21.77
CA LYS A 511 47.53 -37.68 -21.28
C LYS A 511 46.86 -37.61 -19.91
N MET A 512 47.45 -36.87 -18.97
CA MET A 512 46.91 -36.61 -17.63
C MET A 512 45.49 -36.01 -17.69
N MET A 513 45.27 -35.02 -18.55
CA MET A 513 43.96 -34.37 -18.71
C MET A 513 42.93 -35.22 -19.50
N LYS A 514 43.36 -36.29 -20.18
CA LYS A 514 42.50 -37.18 -20.98
C LYS A 514 42.02 -38.40 -20.20
N GLU A 515 42.87 -39.01 -19.36
CA GLU A 515 42.52 -40.19 -18.53
C GLU A 515 41.56 -39.82 -17.39
N HIS A 516 41.67 -38.62 -16.82
CA HIS A 516 40.72 -38.14 -15.81
C HIS A 516 39.33 -37.75 -16.36
N ARG A 517 39.07 -37.89 -17.67
CA ARG A 517 37.71 -37.76 -18.26
C ARG A 517 36.82 -38.98 -17.98
N GLY A 518 37.35 -40.04 -17.37
CA GLY A 518 36.73 -41.37 -17.29
C GLY A 518 35.48 -41.50 -16.42
N ASP A 519 35.28 -40.67 -15.40
CA ASP A 519 34.11 -40.79 -14.51
C ASP A 519 32.98 -39.82 -14.90
N PHE A 520 32.44 -40.02 -16.10
CA PHE A 520 31.03 -39.67 -16.34
C PHE A 520 30.19 -40.72 -15.63
N ILE A 521 29.94 -40.51 -14.32
CA ILE A 521 28.86 -41.22 -13.63
C ILE A 521 27.57 -40.85 -14.35
N ALA A 522 27.03 -41.84 -15.06
CA ALA A 522 25.76 -41.85 -15.76
C ALA A 522 24.56 -41.82 -14.78
N ILE A 523 24.54 -40.83 -13.89
CA ILE A 523 23.36 -40.26 -13.21
C ILE A 523 23.53 -38.72 -13.19
N GLY A 524 24.03 -38.17 -14.30
CA GLY A 524 24.24 -36.74 -14.50
C GLY A 524 23.76 -36.37 -15.90
N LEU A 525 22.61 -35.71 -15.95
CA LEU A 525 21.97 -35.09 -17.11
C LEU A 525 22.96 -34.63 -18.22
N ASP A 526 22.96 -35.35 -19.34
CA ASP A 526 23.81 -35.09 -20.53
C ASP A 526 23.31 -33.83 -21.27
N CYS A 527 23.72 -32.65 -20.82
CA CYS A 527 23.46 -31.36 -21.47
C CYS A 527 24.53 -31.02 -22.52
N LYS A 528 24.64 -31.81 -23.60
CA LYS A 528 25.47 -31.45 -24.77
C LYS A 528 24.83 -30.31 -25.56
N GLY A 529 25.23 -29.08 -25.24
CA GLY A 529 24.97 -27.93 -26.09
C GLY A 529 25.77 -28.01 -27.39
N ALA A 530 25.09 -28.14 -28.53
CA ALA A 530 25.68 -27.91 -29.84
C ALA A 530 24.90 -26.88 -30.67
N ASN A 531 25.70 -25.94 -31.21
CA ASN A 531 25.52 -24.95 -32.27
C ASN A 531 24.17 -24.23 -32.40
N GLN A 532 24.14 -22.99 -31.92
CA GLN A 532 23.16 -21.99 -32.28
C GLN A 532 23.39 -21.56 -33.74
N ASN A 533 22.71 -22.21 -34.69
CA ASN A 533 22.41 -21.62 -35.99
C ASN A 533 20.99 -21.05 -35.92
N PHE A 534 20.86 -19.75 -36.20
CA PHE A 534 19.68 -18.92 -35.96
C PHE A 534 18.46 -19.23 -36.87
N LEU A 535 18.34 -20.43 -37.45
CA LEU A 535 17.37 -20.71 -38.51
C LEU A 535 16.65 -22.07 -38.47
N ASP A 536 16.61 -22.80 -37.35
CA ASP A 536 15.78 -24.02 -37.31
C ASP A 536 14.97 -24.20 -36.02
N THR A 537 13.65 -24.08 -36.17
CA THR A 537 12.61 -24.03 -35.13
C THR A 537 12.41 -25.37 -34.41
N SER A 538 13.09 -26.43 -34.83
CA SER A 538 13.02 -27.79 -34.27
C SER A 538 13.99 -28.03 -33.10
N SER A 539 15.10 -27.30 -33.01
CA SER A 539 16.16 -27.52 -32.00
C SER A 539 15.98 -26.76 -30.67
N ASN A 540 15.01 -25.84 -30.61
CA ASN A 540 14.64 -25.13 -29.38
C ASN A 540 14.07 -26.07 -28.31
N VAL A 541 13.57 -27.24 -28.72
CA VAL A 541 12.93 -28.21 -27.83
C VAL A 541 13.95 -29.00 -27.02
N ALA A 542 15.17 -29.25 -27.54
CA ALA A 542 16.17 -30.09 -26.86
C ALA A 542 16.93 -29.36 -25.73
N ARG A 543 17.08 -28.02 -25.78
CA ARG A 543 17.81 -27.25 -24.74
C ARG A 543 17.02 -26.95 -23.47
N MET A 544 15.75 -27.37 -23.40
CA MET A 544 14.91 -27.28 -22.19
C MET A 544 14.76 -28.62 -21.47
N THR A 545 15.54 -29.64 -21.82
CA THR A 545 15.26 -31.04 -21.48
C THR A 545 16.07 -31.56 -20.29
N SER A 546 16.37 -30.72 -19.29
CA SER A 546 16.98 -31.25 -18.07
C SER A 546 16.00 -32.03 -17.17
N PHE A 547 14.70 -32.04 -17.50
CA PHE A 547 13.66 -32.71 -16.73
C PHE A 547 12.60 -33.41 -17.61
N GLN A 548 12.93 -33.73 -18.87
CA GLN A 548 11.92 -34.23 -19.81
C GLN A 548 11.58 -35.70 -19.53
N ILE A 549 10.39 -35.90 -18.99
CA ILE A 549 9.72 -37.19 -18.94
C ILE A 549 8.94 -37.33 -20.25
N ASN A 550 9.20 -38.41 -21.00
CA ASN A 550 8.35 -38.81 -22.13
C ASN A 550 6.94 -39.11 -21.60
N GLN A 551 5.95 -38.26 -21.92
CA GLN A 551 4.53 -38.57 -21.72
C GLN A 551 3.78 -38.49 -23.05
N PRO A 552 2.78 -39.37 -23.26
CA PRO A 552 1.90 -39.31 -24.41
C PRO A 552 1.07 -38.03 -24.38
N ALA A 553 0.71 -37.52 -25.57
CA ALA A 553 -0.15 -36.35 -25.71
C ALA A 553 -1.54 -36.65 -25.12
N GLU A 554 -1.88 -36.02 -23.99
CA GLU A 554 -3.26 -35.98 -23.50
C GLU A 554 -3.97 -34.81 -24.18
N ASP A 555 -5.16 -35.07 -24.73
CA ASP A 555 -5.99 -34.06 -25.39
C ASP A 555 -6.38 -32.93 -24.41
N PRO A 556 -6.33 -31.66 -24.83
CA PRO A 556 -6.70 -30.55 -23.96
C PRO A 556 -8.18 -30.67 -23.56
N PRO A 557 -8.51 -30.54 -22.26
CA PRO A 557 -9.91 -30.57 -21.82
C PRO A 557 -10.67 -29.40 -22.45
N SER A 558 -11.97 -29.58 -22.67
CA SER A 558 -12.85 -28.56 -23.26
C SER A 558 -12.82 -27.24 -22.50
N TRP A 559 -13.10 -26.12 -23.18
CA TRP A 559 -13.08 -24.77 -22.61
C TRP A 559 -13.91 -24.63 -21.32
N THR A 560 -15.06 -25.32 -21.25
CA THR A 560 -15.94 -25.31 -20.06
C THR A 560 -15.30 -26.04 -18.88
N ILE A 561 -14.67 -27.19 -19.12
CA ILE A 561 -13.95 -27.95 -18.08
C ILE A 561 -12.73 -27.17 -17.60
N GLN A 562 -11.99 -26.50 -18.49
CA GLN A 562 -10.88 -25.63 -18.10
C GLN A 562 -11.34 -24.45 -17.25
N LYS A 563 -12.45 -23.79 -17.62
CA LYS A 563 -13.03 -22.70 -16.83
C LYS A 563 -13.54 -23.18 -15.48
N TRP A 564 -14.18 -24.33 -15.43
CA TRP A 564 -14.65 -24.94 -14.18
C TRP A 564 -13.47 -25.35 -13.27
N ASN A 565 -12.42 -25.94 -13.84
CA ASN A 565 -11.19 -26.26 -13.11
C ASN A 565 -10.50 -24.98 -12.61
N GLN A 566 -10.43 -23.91 -13.40
CA GLN A 566 -9.91 -22.60 -12.94
C GLN A 566 -10.72 -22.03 -11.78
N VAL A 567 -12.05 -22.09 -11.85
CA VAL A 567 -12.93 -21.59 -10.78
C VAL A 567 -12.82 -22.44 -9.52
N THR A 568 -12.79 -23.77 -9.65
CA THR A 568 -12.63 -24.69 -8.52
C THR A 568 -11.27 -24.53 -7.85
N THR A 569 -10.18 -24.44 -8.61
CA THR A 569 -8.84 -24.11 -8.07
C THR A 569 -8.84 -22.76 -7.37
N PHE A 570 -9.43 -21.72 -7.97
CA PHE A 570 -9.52 -20.40 -7.32
C PHE A 570 -10.29 -20.45 -5.99
N LEU A 571 -11.42 -21.17 -5.95
CA LEU A 571 -12.23 -21.36 -4.75
C LEU A 571 -11.49 -22.19 -3.69
N GLU A 572 -10.73 -23.21 -4.08
CA GLU A 572 -9.93 -24.02 -3.15
C GLU A 572 -8.77 -23.21 -2.55
N GLU A 573 -8.04 -22.45 -3.38
CA GLU A 573 -6.94 -21.58 -2.96
C GLU A 573 -7.43 -20.47 -2.02
N ASN A 574 -8.56 -19.84 -2.35
CA ASN A 574 -9.08 -18.68 -1.64
C ASN A 574 -10.24 -19.03 -0.70
N ARG A 575 -10.46 -20.30 -0.36
CA ARG A 575 -11.62 -20.75 0.45
C ARG A 575 -11.77 -19.97 1.75
N GLN A 576 -10.66 -19.72 2.44
CA GLN A 576 -10.63 -18.93 3.67
C GLN A 576 -11.00 -17.48 3.39
N HIS A 577 -10.49 -16.92 2.29
CA HIS A 577 -10.75 -15.55 1.88
C HIS A 577 -12.21 -15.33 1.46
N VAL A 578 -12.81 -16.29 0.77
CA VAL A 578 -14.21 -16.23 0.37
C VAL A 578 -15.11 -16.33 1.59
N PHE A 579 -14.84 -17.27 2.50
CA PHE A 579 -15.66 -17.47 3.70
C PHE A 579 -15.72 -16.24 4.60
N TYR A 580 -14.58 -15.66 4.98
CA TYR A 580 -14.60 -14.51 5.90
C TYR A 580 -15.17 -13.24 5.24
N LEU A 581 -14.95 -13.02 3.92
CA LEU A 581 -15.58 -11.92 3.19
C LEU A 581 -17.09 -12.12 3.07
N PHE A 582 -17.54 -13.36 2.84
CA PHE A 582 -18.95 -13.71 2.84
C PHE A 582 -19.59 -13.36 4.19
N VAL A 583 -19.00 -13.79 5.31
CA VAL A 583 -19.49 -13.44 6.66
C VAL A 583 -19.53 -11.92 6.86
N PHE A 584 -18.47 -11.19 6.48
CA PHE A 584 -18.42 -9.74 6.59
C PHE A 584 -19.55 -9.04 5.81
N TYR A 585 -19.75 -9.40 4.54
CA TYR A 585 -20.79 -8.79 3.70
C TYR A 585 -22.20 -9.20 4.14
N VAL A 586 -22.42 -10.46 4.54
CA VAL A 586 -23.71 -10.92 5.07
C VAL A 586 -24.09 -10.11 6.30
N VAL A 587 -23.20 -9.96 7.29
CA VAL A 587 -23.49 -9.14 8.48
C VAL A 587 -23.77 -7.69 8.10
N THR A 588 -22.99 -7.11 7.18
CA THR A 588 -23.16 -5.72 6.74
C THR A 588 -24.50 -5.48 6.04
N ILE A 589 -24.94 -6.43 5.20
CA ILE A 589 -26.20 -6.38 4.46
C ILE A 589 -27.38 -6.65 5.39
N VAL A 590 -27.28 -7.61 6.31
CA VAL A 590 -28.33 -7.91 7.29
C VAL A 590 -28.60 -6.69 8.18
N LEU A 591 -27.55 -6.01 8.66
CA LEU A 591 -27.72 -4.76 9.43
C LEU A 591 -28.39 -3.64 8.61
N PHE A 592 -28.08 -3.55 7.31
CA PHE A 592 -28.74 -2.60 6.42
C PHE A 592 -30.23 -2.92 6.27
N ILE A 593 -30.54 -4.17 5.91
CA ILE A 593 -31.91 -4.64 5.63
C ILE A 593 -32.78 -4.58 6.88
N GLU A 594 -32.26 -4.99 8.04
CA GLU A 594 -33.01 -4.95 9.31
C GLU A 594 -33.47 -3.53 9.63
N ARG A 595 -32.58 -2.53 9.49
CA ARG A 595 -32.95 -1.12 9.68
C ARG A 595 -33.84 -0.58 8.57
N PHE A 596 -33.61 -1.00 7.34
CA PHE A 596 -34.44 -0.60 6.21
C PHE A 596 -35.89 -1.06 6.40
N ILE A 597 -36.10 -2.32 6.79
CA ILE A 597 -37.44 -2.87 7.09
C ILE A 597 -38.06 -2.17 8.28
N PHE A 598 -37.30 -1.97 9.36
CA PHE A 598 -37.80 -1.28 10.57
C PHE A 598 -38.35 0.11 10.25
N TYR A 599 -37.60 0.94 9.51
CA TYR A 599 -38.03 2.29 9.16
C TYR A 599 -39.02 2.36 7.98
N SER A 600 -39.15 1.27 7.20
CA SER A 600 -40.13 1.22 6.10
C SER A 600 -41.52 0.80 6.58
N TYR A 601 -41.60 -0.08 7.58
CA TYR A 601 -42.85 -0.72 8.00
C TYR A 601 -43.13 -0.62 9.50
N MET A 602 -42.13 -0.84 10.37
CA MET A 602 -42.38 -0.92 11.82
C MET A 602 -42.43 0.45 12.51
N ALA A 603 -41.83 1.48 11.90
CA ALA A 603 -41.74 2.83 12.44
C ALA A 603 -42.86 3.79 11.98
N GLU A 604 -43.97 3.25 11.44
CA GLU A 604 -45.08 4.05 10.92
C GLU A 604 -45.72 4.95 11.98
N HIS A 605 -45.80 4.47 13.23
CA HIS A 605 -46.28 5.25 14.39
C HIS A 605 -45.47 6.53 14.69
N MET A 606 -44.24 6.66 14.16
CA MET A 606 -43.41 7.86 14.32
C MET A 606 -43.61 8.88 13.19
N ASP A 607 -44.37 8.51 12.16
CA ASP A 607 -44.67 9.30 10.95
C ASP A 607 -43.47 9.90 10.19
N LEU A 608 -42.25 9.43 10.49
CA LEU A 608 -41.00 9.89 9.87
C LEU A 608 -41.00 9.70 8.34
N ARG A 609 -41.71 8.69 7.85
CA ARG A 609 -41.80 8.35 6.43
C ARG A 609 -42.70 9.33 5.67
N HIS A 610 -43.76 9.85 6.29
CA HIS A 610 -44.60 10.87 5.66
C HIS A 610 -43.79 12.15 5.43
N VAL A 611 -42.93 12.50 6.38
CA VAL A 611 -42.10 13.72 6.32
C VAL A 611 -40.88 13.57 5.40
N MET A 612 -40.15 12.45 5.49
CA MET A 612 -38.83 12.28 4.85
C MET A 612 -38.80 11.25 3.71
N GLY A 613 -39.93 10.59 3.43
CA GLY A 613 -40.04 9.56 2.40
C GLY A 613 -39.21 8.32 2.69
N ILE A 614 -38.77 7.62 1.64
CA ILE A 614 -37.95 6.41 1.75
C ILE A 614 -36.48 6.71 2.12
N GLY A 615 -36.07 7.97 2.02
CA GLY A 615 -34.71 8.42 2.29
C GLY A 615 -34.26 8.12 3.72
N ILE A 616 -35.18 8.15 4.69
CA ILE A 616 -34.89 7.79 6.09
C ILE A 616 -34.52 6.30 6.24
N ALA A 617 -35.19 5.40 5.53
CA ALA A 617 -34.87 3.97 5.61
C ALA A 617 -33.46 3.68 5.06
N ILE A 618 -33.09 4.34 3.96
CA ILE A 618 -31.76 4.23 3.35
C ILE A 618 -30.67 4.82 4.24
N THR A 619 -30.88 6.02 4.80
CA THR A 619 -29.87 6.66 5.67
C THR A 619 -29.66 5.91 6.98
N ARG A 620 -30.72 5.33 7.55
CA ARG A 620 -30.63 4.54 8.80
C ARG A 620 -30.04 3.15 8.57
N GLY A 621 -30.35 2.51 7.43
CA GLY A 621 -29.68 1.28 6.98
C GLY A 621 -28.18 1.49 6.79
N SER A 622 -27.81 2.51 6.01
CA SER A 622 -26.40 2.85 5.76
C SER A 622 -25.66 3.23 7.05
N ALA A 623 -26.29 3.95 7.99
CA ALA A 623 -25.69 4.30 9.28
C ALA A 623 -25.34 3.06 10.15
N ALA A 624 -26.18 2.02 10.13
CA ALA A 624 -25.92 0.79 10.88
C ALA A 624 -24.75 0.00 10.27
N SER A 625 -24.75 -0.20 8.95
CA SER A 625 -23.64 -0.81 8.23
C SER A 625 -22.33 -0.04 8.45
N LEU A 626 -22.39 1.29 8.41
CA LEU A 626 -21.25 2.18 8.65
C LEU A 626 -20.68 2.06 10.07
N SER A 627 -21.56 2.00 11.08
CA SER A 627 -21.19 1.83 12.48
C SER A 627 -20.41 0.54 12.71
N PHE A 628 -20.85 -0.56 12.08
CA PHE A 628 -20.15 -1.84 12.10
C PHE A 628 -18.79 -1.76 11.38
N CYS A 629 -18.74 -1.18 10.18
CA CYS A 629 -17.50 -1.11 9.39
C CYS A 629 -16.42 -0.26 10.09
N TYR A 630 -16.76 0.93 10.60
CA TYR A 630 -15.79 1.76 11.33
C TYR A 630 -15.29 1.04 12.58
N SER A 631 -16.16 0.40 13.35
CA SER A 631 -15.73 -0.34 14.54
C SER A 631 -14.78 -1.51 14.20
N LEU A 632 -15.04 -2.21 13.09
CA LEU A 632 -14.19 -3.30 12.61
C LEU A 632 -12.80 -2.83 12.13
N LEU A 633 -12.68 -1.61 11.59
CA LEU A 633 -11.39 -1.07 11.14
C LEU A 633 -10.34 -1.03 12.25
N LEU A 634 -10.73 -0.80 13.50
CA LEU A 634 -9.81 -0.84 14.64
C LEU A 634 -9.26 -2.25 14.88
N LEU A 635 -10.13 -3.27 14.84
CA LEU A 635 -9.75 -4.65 15.06
C LEU A 635 -8.74 -5.14 14.01
N THR A 636 -8.94 -4.74 12.74
CA THR A 636 -7.99 -5.10 11.67
C THR A 636 -6.57 -4.57 11.88
N MET A 637 -6.37 -3.60 12.77
CA MET A 637 -5.06 -2.98 13.06
C MET A 637 -4.50 -3.34 14.45
N CYS A 638 -5.09 -4.33 15.12
CA CYS A 638 -4.63 -4.90 16.39
C CYS A 638 -3.57 -5.98 16.14
N ARG A 639 -2.32 -5.57 15.91
CA ARG A 639 -1.28 -6.47 15.39
C ARG A 639 -0.89 -7.56 16.38
N ASN A 640 -0.72 -7.23 17.66
CA ASN A 640 -0.31 -8.20 18.67
C ASN A 640 -1.42 -9.21 18.93
N LEU A 641 -2.68 -8.74 18.95
CA LEU A 641 -3.84 -9.63 19.04
C LEU A 641 -3.91 -10.58 17.85
N ILE A 642 -3.79 -10.07 16.63
CA ILE A 642 -3.80 -10.89 15.40
C ILE A 642 -2.67 -11.92 15.45
N THR A 643 -1.47 -11.53 15.87
CA THR A 643 -0.33 -12.46 16.03
C THR A 643 -0.62 -13.55 17.07
N LYS A 644 -1.33 -13.25 18.16
CA LYS A 644 -1.69 -14.24 19.18
C LYS A 644 -2.83 -15.17 18.74
N ILE A 645 -3.86 -14.63 18.08
CA ILE A 645 -4.96 -15.43 17.51
C ILE A 645 -4.43 -16.37 16.41
N ARG A 646 -3.34 -16.00 15.75
CA ARG A 646 -2.68 -16.85 14.75
C ARG A 646 -2.18 -18.18 15.30
N GLU A 647 -1.86 -18.27 16.60
CA GLU A 647 -1.47 -19.54 17.23
C GLU A 647 -2.67 -20.45 17.53
N LEU A 648 -3.89 -19.93 17.41
CA LEU A 648 -5.12 -20.68 17.64
C LEU A 648 -5.58 -21.41 16.36
N PRO A 649 -6.33 -22.52 16.48
CA PRO A 649 -6.89 -23.25 15.34
C PRO A 649 -7.84 -22.40 14.47
N LEU A 650 -8.24 -21.21 14.94
CA LEU A 650 -9.06 -20.25 14.21
C LEU A 650 -8.42 -19.78 12.88
N GLN A 651 -7.09 -19.87 12.74
CA GLN A 651 -6.38 -19.57 11.47
C GLN A 651 -6.88 -20.42 10.29
N GLN A 652 -7.44 -21.61 10.55
CA GLN A 652 -7.96 -22.48 9.48
C GLN A 652 -9.14 -21.86 8.73
N TYR A 653 -9.89 -20.95 9.37
CA TYR A 653 -11.08 -20.31 8.81
C TYR A 653 -10.87 -18.84 8.47
N ILE A 654 -10.01 -18.13 9.22
CA ILE A 654 -9.78 -16.69 9.05
C ILE A 654 -8.35 -16.44 8.58
N PRO A 655 -8.15 -15.84 7.39
CA PRO A 655 -6.82 -15.56 6.84
C PRO A 655 -6.24 -14.28 7.47
N LEU A 656 -5.74 -14.41 8.70
CA LEU A 656 -5.21 -13.33 9.53
C LEU A 656 -4.00 -12.60 8.91
N ASP A 657 -3.27 -13.26 8.00
CA ASP A 657 -2.13 -12.68 7.29
C ASP A 657 -2.53 -11.54 6.33
N SER A 658 -3.79 -11.54 5.86
CA SER A 658 -4.33 -10.52 4.95
C SER A 658 -5.05 -9.37 5.66
N HIS A 659 -4.85 -9.17 6.96
CA HIS A 659 -5.55 -8.12 7.74
C HIS A 659 -5.44 -6.71 7.15
N VAL A 660 -4.30 -6.34 6.54
CA VAL A 660 -4.12 -5.03 5.89
C VAL A 660 -4.93 -4.91 4.60
N GLN A 661 -5.08 -5.99 3.84
CA GLN A 661 -5.93 -5.97 2.64
C GLN A 661 -7.40 -5.91 3.05
N PHE A 662 -7.78 -6.68 4.07
CA PHE A 662 -9.12 -6.62 4.63
C PHE A 662 -9.47 -5.23 5.17
N HIS A 663 -8.54 -4.57 5.87
CA HIS A 663 -8.72 -3.18 6.32
C HIS A 663 -9.10 -2.24 5.16
N LYS A 664 -8.47 -2.40 3.98
CA LYS A 664 -8.82 -1.58 2.81
C LYS A 664 -10.21 -1.91 2.27
N ILE A 665 -10.59 -3.19 2.24
CA ILE A 665 -11.93 -3.63 1.78
C ILE A 665 -13.01 -3.07 2.70
N VAL A 666 -12.83 -3.18 4.02
CA VAL A 666 -13.73 -2.61 5.02
C VAL A 666 -13.78 -1.08 4.88
N ALA A 667 -12.64 -0.42 4.66
CA ALA A 667 -12.60 1.03 4.49
C ALA A 667 -13.33 1.48 3.21
N LEU A 668 -13.17 0.78 2.09
CA LEU A 668 -13.89 1.08 0.84
C LEU A 668 -15.40 0.83 0.99
N THR A 669 -15.78 -0.21 1.71
CA THR A 669 -17.20 -0.51 2.01
C THR A 669 -17.79 0.58 2.92
N ALA A 670 -17.04 1.02 3.94
CA ALA A 670 -17.41 2.15 4.79
C ALA A 670 -17.56 3.45 3.97
N LEU A 671 -16.64 3.73 3.04
CA LEU A 671 -16.72 4.89 2.16
C LEU A 671 -18.00 4.88 1.31
N PHE A 672 -18.36 3.73 0.75
CA PHE A 672 -19.60 3.57 -0.02
C PHE A 672 -20.84 3.90 0.84
N PHE A 673 -20.96 3.31 2.02
CA PHE A 673 -22.09 3.59 2.91
C PHE A 673 -22.07 5.02 3.46
N SER A 674 -20.91 5.64 3.70
CA SER A 674 -20.80 7.05 4.08
C SER A 674 -21.33 7.98 2.98
N LEU A 675 -21.04 7.67 1.71
CA LEU A 675 -21.56 8.45 0.58
C LEU A 675 -23.08 8.31 0.47
N VAL A 676 -23.61 7.09 0.54
CA VAL A 676 -25.05 6.83 0.54
C VAL A 676 -25.74 7.54 1.71
N HIS A 677 -25.16 7.48 2.91
CA HIS A 677 -25.67 8.14 4.10
C HIS A 677 -25.69 9.67 3.95
N THR A 678 -24.61 10.27 3.44
CA THR A 678 -24.49 11.73 3.25
C THR A 678 -25.48 12.23 2.21
N VAL A 679 -25.56 11.56 1.04
CA VAL A 679 -26.49 11.92 -0.04
C VAL A 679 -27.93 11.74 0.41
N GLY A 680 -28.24 10.63 1.09
CA GLY A 680 -29.57 10.39 1.64
C GLY A 680 -29.99 11.46 2.66
N HIS A 681 -29.07 11.93 3.51
CA HIS A 681 -29.38 13.02 4.45
C HIS A 681 -29.62 14.36 3.78
N TYR A 682 -28.96 14.65 2.65
CA TYR A 682 -29.24 15.85 1.88
C TYR A 682 -30.63 15.84 1.22
N ILE A 683 -31.04 14.69 0.66
CA ILE A 683 -32.40 14.49 0.14
C ILE A 683 -33.42 14.62 1.28
N ASN A 684 -33.11 14.04 2.43
CA ASN A 684 -33.93 14.18 3.62
C ASN A 684 -34.03 15.64 4.08
N PHE A 685 -32.95 16.41 4.12
CA PHE A 685 -33.00 17.83 4.49
C PHE A 685 -33.83 18.66 3.52
N TYR A 686 -33.83 18.33 2.23
CA TYR A 686 -34.76 18.93 1.28
C TYR A 686 -36.21 18.67 1.67
N HIS A 687 -36.58 17.41 1.92
CA HIS A 687 -37.94 17.04 2.33
C HIS A 687 -38.34 17.64 3.67
N VAL A 688 -37.42 17.71 4.64
CA VAL A 688 -37.68 18.33 5.95
C VAL A 688 -37.86 19.84 5.82
N SER A 689 -37.10 20.50 4.95
CA SER A 689 -37.23 21.94 4.71
C SER A 689 -38.51 22.36 4.00
N THR A 690 -39.20 21.44 3.33
CA THR A 690 -40.50 21.70 2.67
C THR A 690 -41.71 21.55 3.60
N GLN A 691 -41.50 21.18 4.87
CA GLN A 691 -42.57 20.77 5.78
C GLN A 691 -42.89 21.88 6.79
N PRO A 692 -44.16 22.00 7.21
CA PRO A 692 -44.56 22.97 8.21
C PRO A 692 -44.01 22.63 9.60
N ALA A 693 -43.93 23.64 10.48
CA ALA A 693 -43.39 23.47 11.83
C ALA A 693 -44.16 22.42 12.66
N GLU A 694 -45.45 22.22 12.42
CA GLU A 694 -46.26 21.19 13.08
C GLU A 694 -45.73 19.78 12.80
N HIS A 695 -45.42 19.46 11.55
CA HIS A 695 -44.84 18.16 11.18
C HIS A 695 -43.43 17.98 11.77
N LEU A 696 -42.66 19.06 11.89
CA LEU A 696 -41.32 19.03 12.50
C LEU A 696 -41.38 18.77 14.01
N ARG A 697 -42.38 19.32 14.71
CA ARG A 697 -42.64 19.03 16.14
C ARG A 697 -42.99 17.56 16.37
N CYS A 698 -43.68 16.92 15.43
CA CYS A 698 -43.96 15.48 15.48
C CYS A 698 -42.70 14.62 15.26
N MET A 699 -41.75 15.09 14.45
CA MET A 699 -40.51 14.36 14.15
C MET A 699 -39.58 14.23 15.36
N THR A 700 -39.42 15.29 16.14
CA THR A 700 -38.51 15.32 17.29
C THR A 700 -39.12 16.06 18.47
N LYS A 701 -39.14 15.38 19.63
CA LYS A 701 -39.55 15.97 20.90
C LYS A 701 -38.44 16.80 21.56
N GLU A 702 -37.21 16.68 21.08
CA GLU A 702 -36.00 17.27 21.68
C GLU A 702 -35.74 18.69 21.16
N MET A 703 -36.36 19.09 20.05
CA MET A 703 -36.21 20.44 19.48
C MET A 703 -37.53 21.20 19.59
N HIS A 704 -37.47 22.41 20.12
CA HIS A 704 -38.60 23.34 20.12
C HIS A 704 -38.49 24.27 18.91
N PHE A 705 -39.60 24.41 18.19
CA PHE A 705 -39.73 25.32 17.06
C PHE A 705 -40.83 26.33 17.34
N ASP A 706 -40.56 27.61 17.12
CA ASP A 706 -41.57 28.65 17.17
C ASP A 706 -42.61 28.43 16.07
N SER A 707 -43.82 28.96 16.27
CA SER A 707 -44.94 28.75 15.34
C SER A 707 -44.70 29.38 13.96
N GLU A 708 -43.81 30.38 13.86
CA GLU A 708 -43.41 31.01 12.59
C GLU A 708 -42.07 30.47 12.04
N PHE A 709 -41.50 29.44 12.67
CA PHE A 709 -40.18 28.94 12.29
C PHE A 709 -40.19 28.36 10.86
N LYS A 710 -39.35 28.94 9.99
CA LYS A 710 -39.14 28.46 8.63
C LYS A 710 -37.88 27.60 8.58
N SER A 711 -38.07 26.32 8.28
CA SER A 711 -36.99 25.34 8.18
C SER A 711 -36.10 25.59 6.97
N THR A 712 -35.01 26.32 7.15
CA THR A 712 -34.00 26.50 6.09
C THR A 712 -33.01 25.33 6.05
N ILE A 713 -32.45 25.03 4.87
CA ILE A 713 -31.40 24.01 4.74
C ILE A 713 -30.16 24.41 5.52
N THR A 714 -29.85 25.71 5.55
CA THR A 714 -28.71 26.26 6.29
C THR A 714 -28.82 25.93 7.78
N PHE A 715 -30.03 26.00 8.35
CA PHE A 715 -30.29 25.57 9.72
C PHE A 715 -29.92 24.09 9.92
N TRP A 716 -30.44 23.19 9.07
CA TRP A 716 -30.20 21.75 9.20
C TRP A 716 -28.73 21.36 9.02
N VAL A 717 -28.03 21.98 8.07
CA VAL A 717 -26.63 21.64 7.76
C VAL A 717 -25.65 22.29 8.74
N PHE A 718 -25.85 23.55 9.12
CA PHE A 718 -24.84 24.35 9.84
C PHE A 718 -25.23 24.78 11.26
N GLN A 719 -26.48 24.65 11.67
CA GLN A 719 -26.93 25.01 13.02
C GLN A 719 -27.31 23.79 13.88
N THR A 720 -27.54 22.63 13.26
CA THR A 720 -27.72 21.39 14.02
C THR A 720 -26.40 20.68 14.32
N VAL A 721 -26.32 20.06 15.51
CA VAL A 721 -25.16 19.26 15.90
C VAL A 721 -24.90 18.12 14.90
N THR A 722 -25.97 17.44 14.46
CA THR A 722 -25.91 16.37 13.44
C THR A 722 -25.36 16.87 12.11
N GLY A 723 -25.78 18.05 11.65
CA GLY A 723 -25.32 18.65 10.39
C GLY A 723 -23.84 19.02 10.43
N ILE A 724 -23.43 19.83 11.42
CA ILE A 724 -22.04 20.31 11.55
C ILE A 724 -21.08 19.13 11.68
N THR A 725 -21.38 18.21 12.59
CA THR A 725 -20.54 17.02 12.79
C THR A 725 -20.49 16.15 11.53
N GLY A 726 -21.59 16.02 10.79
CA GLY A 726 -21.64 15.29 9.52
C GLY A 726 -20.73 15.90 8.44
N VAL A 727 -20.78 17.23 8.27
CA VAL A 727 -19.89 17.94 7.32
C VAL A 727 -18.43 17.82 7.74
N CYS A 728 -18.13 17.98 9.03
CA CYS A 728 -16.77 17.79 9.55
C CYS A 728 -16.27 16.34 9.34
N LEU A 729 -17.11 15.34 9.59
CA LEU A 729 -16.80 13.93 9.34
C LEU A 729 -16.50 13.67 7.87
N PHE A 730 -17.31 14.23 6.96
CA PHE A 730 -17.12 14.08 5.52
C PHE A 730 -15.77 14.67 5.06
N ILE A 731 -15.41 15.86 5.57
CA ILE A 731 -14.11 16.50 5.28
C ILE A 731 -12.95 15.64 5.80
N VAL A 732 -13.00 15.22 7.07
CA VAL A 732 -11.94 14.40 7.69
C VAL A 732 -11.79 13.07 6.95
N MET A 733 -12.90 12.43 6.59
CA MET A 733 -12.91 11.21 5.78
C MET A 733 -12.23 11.45 4.42
N CYS A 734 -12.61 12.49 3.68
CA CYS A 734 -12.01 12.80 2.38
C CYS A 734 -10.49 12.99 2.48
N ILE A 735 -10.01 13.72 3.49
CA ILE A 735 -8.57 13.91 3.75
C ILE A 735 -7.88 12.56 3.97
N ILE A 736 -8.44 11.70 4.84
CA ILE A 736 -7.85 10.39 5.14
C ILE A 736 -7.74 9.54 3.87
N PHE A 737 -8.82 9.40 3.09
CA PHE A 737 -8.84 8.54 1.90
C PHE A 737 -7.90 9.04 0.79
N ILE A 738 -7.84 10.35 0.56
CA ILE A 738 -7.00 10.93 -0.49
C ILE A 738 -5.52 10.77 -0.15
N PHE A 739 -5.11 11.06 1.08
CA PHE A 739 -3.70 10.88 1.48
C PHE A 739 -3.31 9.41 1.66
N ALA A 740 -4.28 8.52 1.91
CA ALA A 740 -4.09 7.06 1.90
C ALA A 740 -3.94 6.46 0.49
N HIS A 741 -4.27 7.21 -0.57
CA HIS A 741 -4.18 6.73 -1.94
C HIS A 741 -2.74 6.28 -2.29
N PRO A 742 -2.53 5.12 -2.95
CA PRO A 742 -1.19 4.53 -3.16
C PRO A 742 -0.17 5.47 -3.79
N LYS A 743 -0.59 6.26 -4.79
CA LYS A 743 0.28 7.23 -5.48
C LYS A 743 0.79 8.35 -4.56
N ILE A 744 -0.05 8.84 -3.63
CA ILE A 744 0.30 9.92 -2.70
C ILE A 744 1.14 9.36 -1.55
N ARG A 745 0.72 8.23 -0.98
CA ARG A 745 1.42 7.53 0.11
C ARG A 745 2.88 7.21 -0.23
N GLN A 746 3.17 6.74 -1.45
CA GLN A 746 4.53 6.42 -1.89
C GLN A 746 5.45 7.65 -1.95
N LYS A 747 4.91 8.81 -2.32
CA LYS A 747 5.69 10.05 -2.49
C LYS A 747 5.81 10.86 -1.19
N ALA A 748 4.77 10.83 -0.35
CA ALA A 748 4.60 11.69 0.83
C ALA A 748 4.20 10.91 2.10
N TYR A 749 4.93 9.85 2.44
CA TYR A 749 4.61 8.94 3.56
C TYR A 749 4.42 9.63 4.94
N SER A 750 5.21 10.67 5.24
CA SER A 750 5.08 11.42 6.50
C SER A 750 3.72 12.12 6.63
N TYR A 751 3.22 12.68 5.54
CA TYR A 751 1.91 13.35 5.52
C TYR A 751 0.77 12.35 5.53
N PHE A 752 0.96 11.19 4.88
CA PHE A 752 0.04 10.06 5.01
C PHE A 752 -0.16 9.67 6.48
N TRP A 753 0.90 9.47 7.26
CA TRP A 753 0.74 9.10 8.67
C TRP A 753 0.05 10.18 9.51
N MET A 754 0.41 11.44 9.29
CA MET A 754 -0.18 12.58 9.99
C MET A 754 -1.68 12.70 9.72
N THR A 755 -2.08 12.63 8.45
CA THR A 755 -3.49 12.70 8.04
C THR A 755 -4.27 11.44 8.43
N HIS A 756 -3.67 10.26 8.33
CA HIS A 756 -4.33 9.03 8.74
C HIS A 756 -4.60 9.01 10.26
N SER A 757 -3.74 9.65 11.07
CA SER A 757 -3.94 9.80 12.53
C SER A 757 -5.18 10.63 12.91
N LEU A 758 -5.79 11.34 11.96
CA LEU A 758 -7.09 12.00 12.16
C LEU A 758 -8.25 11.02 12.40
N TYR A 759 -8.01 9.70 12.31
CA TYR A 759 -9.00 8.70 12.73
C TYR A 759 -9.49 8.91 14.17
N ILE A 760 -8.64 9.43 15.06
CA ILE A 760 -9.03 9.75 16.45
C ILE A 760 -10.13 10.83 16.45
N LEU A 761 -9.92 11.90 15.69
CA LEU A 761 -10.91 12.95 15.51
C LEU A 761 -12.18 12.42 14.83
N LEU A 762 -12.03 11.53 13.85
CA LEU A 762 -13.17 10.87 13.19
C LEU A 762 -14.05 10.11 14.20
N TYR A 763 -13.47 9.29 15.09
CA TYR A 763 -14.27 8.57 16.09
C TYR A 763 -14.92 9.48 17.13
N ILE A 764 -14.24 10.54 17.57
CA ILE A 764 -14.83 11.55 18.47
C ILE A 764 -16.05 12.18 17.81
N LEU A 765 -15.90 12.62 16.55
CA LEU A 765 -17.01 13.20 15.80
C LEU A 765 -18.13 12.19 15.53
N CYS A 766 -17.84 10.91 15.29
CA CYS A 766 -18.87 9.87 15.14
C CYS A 766 -19.70 9.65 16.42
N LEU A 767 -19.07 9.76 17.60
CA LEU A 767 -19.78 9.67 18.89
C LEU A 767 -20.71 10.88 19.10
N LEU A 768 -20.23 12.09 18.76
CA LEU A 768 -21.01 13.32 18.86
C LEU A 768 -22.14 13.40 17.81
N HIS A 769 -21.92 12.85 16.62
CA HIS A 769 -22.84 12.96 15.48
C HIS A 769 -24.23 12.42 15.78
N GLY A 770 -24.35 11.33 16.54
CA GLY A 770 -25.64 10.74 16.91
C GLY A 770 -26.29 11.33 18.18
N GLN A 771 -25.63 12.26 18.88
CA GLN A 771 -26.02 12.67 20.23
C GLN A 771 -27.30 13.52 20.26
N ALA A 772 -27.60 14.26 19.18
CA ALA A 772 -28.80 15.11 19.10
C ALA A 772 -30.12 14.33 18.97
N LYS A 773 -30.08 12.99 18.89
CA LYS A 773 -31.26 12.09 18.86
C LYS A 773 -32.33 12.41 17.80
N LEU A 774 -31.98 13.14 16.74
CA LEU A 774 -32.92 13.70 15.76
C LEU A 774 -33.90 12.67 15.17
N THR A 775 -33.44 11.45 14.90
CA THR A 775 -34.22 10.36 14.28
C THR A 775 -34.31 9.10 15.16
N GLY A 776 -33.76 9.19 16.39
CA GLY A 776 -33.68 8.07 17.33
C GLY A 776 -32.39 8.04 18.15
N THR A 777 -32.33 7.11 19.09
CA THR A 777 -31.22 6.97 20.05
C THR A 777 -29.87 6.64 19.38
N PRO A 778 -28.74 7.19 19.87
CA PRO A 778 -27.42 6.88 19.33
C PRO A 778 -27.03 5.43 19.61
N ARG A 779 -26.65 4.70 18.56
CA ARG A 779 -26.23 3.29 18.65
C ARG A 779 -24.77 3.03 18.35
N PHE A 780 -24.05 4.01 17.82
CA PHE A 780 -22.65 3.87 17.41
C PHE A 780 -21.74 3.40 18.56
N TRP A 781 -21.95 3.93 19.78
CA TRP A 781 -21.16 3.57 20.95
C TRP A 781 -21.21 2.07 21.27
N MET A 782 -22.34 1.38 21.03
CA MET A 782 -22.47 -0.06 21.26
C MET A 782 -21.54 -0.87 20.34
N PHE A 783 -21.37 -0.44 19.09
CA PHE A 783 -20.44 -1.08 18.15
C PHE A 783 -18.98 -0.72 18.45
N PHE A 784 -18.74 0.50 18.93
CA PHE A 784 -17.40 1.07 19.07
C PHE A 784 -16.67 0.63 20.34
N VAL A 785 -17.35 0.52 21.50
CA VAL A 785 -16.70 0.35 22.81
C VAL A 785 -15.82 -0.91 22.87
N GLY A 786 -16.32 -2.07 22.45
CA GLY A 786 -15.55 -3.32 22.49
C GLY A 786 -14.27 -3.26 21.64
N PRO A 787 -14.36 -2.96 20.33
CA PRO A 787 -13.20 -2.75 19.46
C PRO A 787 -12.22 -1.68 19.92
N ALA A 788 -12.71 -0.58 20.51
CA ALA A 788 -11.85 0.48 21.03
C ALA A 788 -11.03 0.02 22.25
N ILE A 789 -11.62 -0.73 23.18
CA ILE A 789 -10.90 -1.31 24.32
C ILE A 789 -9.82 -2.28 23.82
N ILE A 790 -10.15 -3.16 22.89
CA ILE A 790 -9.18 -4.13 22.33
C ILE A 790 -8.02 -3.39 21.65
N PHE A 791 -8.31 -2.38 20.84
CA PHE A 791 -7.29 -1.61 20.13
C PHE A 791 -6.38 -0.81 21.08
N THR A 792 -6.94 -0.21 22.13
CA THR A 792 -6.15 0.52 23.12
C THR A 792 -5.22 -0.41 23.89
N LEU A 793 -5.69 -1.58 24.33
CA LEU A 793 -4.84 -2.61 24.95
C LEU A 793 -3.72 -3.08 24.01
N ASP A 794 -4.02 -3.37 22.74
CA ASP A 794 -3.02 -3.74 21.73
C ASP A 794 -1.94 -2.67 21.54
N LYS A 795 -2.34 -1.39 21.57
CA LYS A 795 -1.41 -0.26 21.45
C LYS A 795 -0.55 -0.06 22.69
N VAL A 796 -1.10 -0.26 23.88
CA VAL A 796 -0.32 -0.25 25.15
C VAL A 796 0.76 -1.32 25.11
N VAL A 797 0.42 -2.56 24.73
CA VAL A 797 1.40 -3.65 24.55
C VAL A 797 2.45 -3.30 23.50
N SER A 798 2.02 -2.71 22.37
CA SER A 798 2.95 -2.27 21.31
C SER A 798 3.93 -1.19 21.76
N LEU A 799 3.56 -0.33 22.71
CA LEU A 799 4.43 0.74 23.20
C LEU A 799 5.55 0.21 24.09
N GLN A 800 5.29 -0.87 24.82
CA GLN A 800 6.29 -1.52 25.68
C GLN A 800 7.45 -2.15 24.89
N THR A 801 7.23 -2.53 23.63
CA THR A 801 8.24 -3.23 22.79
C THR A 801 9.01 -2.33 21.83
N LYS A 802 8.70 -1.02 21.75
CA LYS A 802 8.99 -0.22 20.55
C LYS A 802 10.37 0.45 20.47
N TYR A 803 11.23 0.37 21.48
CA TYR A 803 12.49 1.13 21.49
C TYR A 803 13.62 0.42 22.26
N MET A 804 14.13 -0.69 21.73
CA MET A 804 15.44 -1.20 22.17
C MET A 804 16.55 -0.60 21.33
N GLU A 805 17.47 0.12 21.98
CA GLU A 805 18.74 0.53 21.38
C GLU A 805 19.75 -0.61 21.52
N LEU A 806 20.28 -1.06 20.39
CA LEU A 806 21.19 -2.19 20.27
C LEU A 806 22.53 -1.72 19.74
N ASP A 807 23.60 -2.29 20.30
CA ASP A 807 24.95 -2.02 19.88
C ASP A 807 25.28 -2.83 18.61
N ILE A 808 26.00 -2.18 17.68
CA ILE A 808 26.51 -2.79 16.46
C ILE A 808 27.79 -3.55 16.80
N LEU A 809 27.85 -4.82 16.41
CA LEU A 809 28.99 -5.70 16.64
C LEU A 809 30.00 -5.60 15.49
N ASP A 810 29.53 -5.66 14.25
CA ASP A 810 30.37 -5.67 13.05
C ASP A 810 29.62 -5.07 11.85
N THR A 811 30.34 -4.36 10.98
CA THR A 811 29.80 -3.81 9.73
C THR A 811 30.76 -4.05 8.59
N GLU A 812 30.28 -4.70 7.54
CA GLU A 812 31.08 -5.01 6.36
C GLU A 812 30.46 -4.41 5.10
N LEU A 813 31.28 -3.70 4.32
CA LEU A 813 30.89 -3.20 3.01
C LEU A 813 31.17 -4.26 1.95
N LEU A 814 30.14 -5.00 1.59
CA LEU A 814 30.20 -6.04 0.57
C LEU A 814 30.18 -5.43 -0.84
N PRO A 815 30.69 -6.15 -1.85
CA PRO A 815 30.55 -5.80 -3.26
C PRO A 815 29.08 -5.58 -3.66
N SER A 816 28.87 -4.89 -4.79
CA SER A 816 27.54 -4.64 -5.37
C SER A 816 26.58 -3.87 -4.46
N ASP A 817 27.12 -2.89 -3.77
CA ASP A 817 26.39 -1.93 -2.97
C ASP A 817 25.58 -2.53 -1.81
N VAL A 818 26.02 -3.68 -1.27
CA VAL A 818 25.40 -4.32 -0.09
C VAL A 818 26.21 -4.02 1.17
N THR A 819 25.54 -3.66 2.26
CA THR A 819 26.16 -3.44 3.58
C THR A 819 25.62 -4.48 4.54
N ARG A 820 26.51 -5.29 5.12
CA ARG A 820 26.17 -6.23 6.20
C ARG A 820 26.29 -5.51 7.53
N VAL A 821 25.23 -5.55 8.33
CA VAL A 821 25.21 -4.98 9.69
C VAL A 821 24.88 -6.10 10.66
N LYS A 822 25.84 -6.43 11.53
CA LYS A 822 25.67 -7.37 12.66
C LYS A 822 25.52 -6.57 13.95
N PHE A 823 24.50 -6.90 14.74
CA PHE A 823 24.19 -6.20 15.99
C PHE A 823 23.74 -7.17 17.06
N THR A 824 23.79 -6.70 18.31
CA THR A 824 23.49 -7.48 19.51
C THR A 824 22.06 -8.01 19.49
N ARG A 825 21.89 -9.28 19.89
CA ARG A 825 20.57 -9.89 20.05
C ARG A 825 20.05 -9.61 21.47
N PRO A 826 18.85 -9.03 21.64
CA PRO A 826 18.26 -8.91 22.96
C PRO A 826 17.93 -10.28 23.58
N PRO A 827 18.11 -10.49 24.90
CA PRO A 827 17.94 -11.80 25.54
C PRO A 827 16.52 -12.38 25.39
N ASN A 828 15.50 -11.51 25.39
CA ASN A 828 14.10 -11.92 25.23
C ASN A 828 13.61 -11.88 23.77
N PHE A 829 14.51 -11.65 22.79
CA PHE A 829 14.15 -11.55 21.39
C PHE A 829 14.08 -12.93 20.72
N LYS A 830 12.87 -13.46 20.65
CA LYS A 830 12.54 -14.68 19.89
C LYS A 830 12.00 -14.28 18.52
N TYR A 831 12.59 -14.84 17.47
CA TYR A 831 12.15 -14.63 16.09
C TYR A 831 12.28 -15.96 15.33
N LEU A 832 11.58 -16.06 14.21
CA LEU A 832 11.58 -17.20 13.32
C LEU A 832 12.25 -16.84 11.98
N SER A 833 12.75 -17.84 11.26
CA SER A 833 13.52 -17.68 10.02
C SER A 833 12.78 -16.97 8.88
N GLY A 834 13.39 -15.96 8.27
CA GLY A 834 12.73 -15.17 7.22
C GLY A 834 11.75 -14.11 7.74
N GLN A 835 11.62 -13.92 9.06
CA GLN A 835 11.01 -12.70 9.62
C GLN A 835 11.87 -11.47 9.30
N TRP A 836 11.21 -10.31 9.27
CA TRP A 836 11.87 -9.03 9.04
C TRP A 836 11.66 -8.11 10.23
N VAL A 837 12.55 -7.12 10.36
CA VAL A 837 12.54 -6.13 11.43
C VAL A 837 12.53 -4.74 10.82
N ARG A 838 12.05 -3.78 11.61
CA ARG A 838 12.21 -2.37 11.29
C ARG A 838 13.44 -1.85 11.99
N LEU A 839 14.37 -1.38 11.19
CA LEU A 839 15.68 -0.95 11.65
C LEU A 839 15.82 0.56 11.47
N GLY A 840 16.17 1.25 12.55
CA GLY A 840 16.52 2.67 12.58
C GLY A 840 17.97 2.84 12.99
N CYS A 841 18.68 3.84 12.45
CA CYS A 841 20.06 4.15 12.81
C CYS A 841 20.12 5.55 13.45
N THR A 842 20.67 5.63 14.67
CA THR A 842 20.75 6.91 15.41
C THR A 842 21.73 7.90 14.79
N GLY A 843 22.73 7.42 14.04
CA GLY A 843 23.82 8.24 13.48
C GLY A 843 23.41 9.32 12.47
N PHE A 844 22.20 9.26 11.90
CA PHE A 844 21.73 10.31 10.98
C PHE A 844 20.24 10.64 11.08
N ARG A 845 19.34 9.66 11.26
CA ARG A 845 17.90 9.90 11.44
C ARG A 845 17.26 8.86 12.34
N ALA A 846 17.27 9.14 13.64
CA ALA A 846 16.78 8.23 14.67
C ALA A 846 15.27 7.87 14.59
N SER A 847 14.46 8.66 13.87
CA SER A 847 13.01 8.45 13.73
C SER A 847 12.61 7.74 12.42
N GLU A 848 13.56 7.47 11.52
CA GLU A 848 13.29 6.86 10.21
C GLU A 848 13.64 5.38 10.23
N TYR A 849 12.61 4.53 10.23
CA TYR A 849 12.73 3.07 10.24
C TYR A 849 12.55 2.48 8.84
N HIS A 850 13.35 1.47 8.52
CA HIS A 850 13.26 0.72 7.26
C HIS A 850 13.05 -0.76 7.54
N SER A 851 12.15 -1.39 6.79
CA SER A 851 11.90 -2.83 6.87
C SER A 851 13.06 -3.59 6.22
N LEU A 852 13.69 -4.49 6.96
CA LEU A 852 14.82 -5.32 6.52
C LEU A 852 14.65 -6.75 7.03
N THR A 853 14.83 -7.72 6.16
CA THR A 853 14.79 -9.15 6.51
C THR A 853 15.99 -9.53 7.37
N LEU A 854 15.76 -10.31 8.42
CA LEU A 854 16.84 -10.89 9.21
C LEU A 854 17.50 -11.99 8.40
N THR A 855 18.81 -11.85 8.14
CA THR A 855 19.61 -12.87 7.45
C THR A 855 20.24 -13.85 8.43
N SER A 856 20.30 -13.52 9.72
CA SER A 856 20.74 -14.42 10.78
C SER A 856 19.70 -15.50 11.05
N ALA A 857 20.14 -16.68 11.48
CA ALA A 857 19.26 -17.77 11.87
C ALA A 857 18.85 -17.67 13.36
N PRO A 858 17.64 -18.13 13.76
CA PRO A 858 17.13 -18.01 15.13
C PRO A 858 17.99 -18.62 16.23
N HIS A 859 18.90 -19.53 15.90
CA HIS A 859 19.84 -20.15 16.84
C HIS A 859 21.11 -19.31 17.07
N GLU A 860 21.37 -18.27 16.27
CA GLU A 860 22.56 -17.42 16.41
C GLU A 860 22.41 -16.41 17.56
N ASN A 861 23.52 -16.09 18.22
CA ASN A 861 23.58 -15.16 19.36
C ASN A 861 23.61 -13.68 18.94
N TYR A 862 23.54 -13.40 17.63
CA TYR A 862 23.55 -12.07 17.06
C TYR A 862 22.44 -11.94 16.02
N LEU A 863 22.09 -10.70 15.68
CA LEU A 863 21.17 -10.41 14.59
C LEU A 863 21.95 -9.79 13.42
N SER A 864 21.63 -10.19 12.20
CA SER A 864 22.26 -9.63 11.00
C SER A 864 21.25 -9.24 9.94
N VAL A 865 21.56 -8.15 9.22
CA VAL A 865 20.81 -7.70 8.04
C VAL A 865 21.76 -7.37 6.90
N HIS A 866 21.35 -7.69 5.68
CA HIS A 866 22.05 -7.32 4.45
C HIS A 866 21.27 -6.23 3.72
N VAL A 867 21.83 -5.01 3.70
CA VAL A 867 21.16 -3.81 3.20
C VAL A 867 21.72 -3.41 1.85
N LYS A 868 20.91 -3.54 0.79
CA LYS A 868 21.28 -3.07 -0.55
C LYS A 868 21.05 -1.56 -0.69
N ALA A 869 22.03 -0.82 -1.20
CA ALA A 869 21.95 0.63 -1.34
C ALA A 869 21.12 1.05 -2.57
N GLN A 870 19.80 1.15 -2.40
CA GLN A 870 18.88 1.60 -3.45
C GLN A 870 18.31 3.00 -3.21
N GLY A 871 18.14 3.40 -1.95
CA GLY A 871 17.49 4.65 -1.55
C GLY A 871 18.41 5.63 -0.80
N PRO A 872 17.93 6.86 -0.54
CA PRO A 872 18.71 7.87 0.19
C PRO A 872 19.10 7.46 1.61
N TRP A 873 18.28 6.66 2.29
CA TRP A 873 18.57 6.16 3.63
C TRP A 873 19.64 5.05 3.60
N THR A 874 19.49 4.06 2.71
CA THR A 874 20.44 2.95 2.56
C THR A 874 21.81 3.43 2.07
N TRP A 875 21.84 4.45 1.18
CA TRP A 875 23.10 5.09 0.77
C TRP A 875 23.74 5.88 1.91
N LYS A 876 22.96 6.54 2.77
CA LYS A 876 23.52 7.19 3.97
C LYS A 876 24.07 6.17 4.96
N LEU A 877 23.37 5.06 5.15
CA LEU A 877 23.84 3.96 6.00
C LEU A 877 25.19 3.45 5.49
N ARG A 878 25.28 3.13 4.18
CA ARG A 878 26.53 2.69 3.53
C ARG A 878 27.64 3.72 3.66
N ASN A 879 27.37 4.99 3.36
CA ASN A 879 28.37 6.06 3.41
C ASN A 879 28.84 6.37 4.84
N TYR A 880 27.96 6.18 5.83
CA TYR A 880 28.28 6.39 7.24
C TYR A 880 29.27 5.32 7.74
N PHE A 881 29.07 4.07 7.33
CA PHE A 881 29.97 2.95 7.63
C PHE A 881 31.13 2.79 6.64
N ASP A 882 31.33 3.74 5.71
CA ASP A 882 32.51 3.75 4.86
C ASP A 882 33.75 4.06 5.70
N PRO A 883 34.75 3.15 5.76
CA PRO A 883 35.99 3.37 6.50
C PRO A 883 36.70 4.69 6.13
N ASN A 884 36.42 5.23 4.95
CA ASN A 884 37.00 6.48 4.45
C ASN A 884 36.31 7.74 4.95
N ASN A 885 35.07 7.64 5.46
CA ASN A 885 34.25 8.77 5.91
C ASN A 885 34.26 8.98 7.43
N LEU A 886 35.25 8.45 8.15
CA LEU A 886 35.32 8.47 9.63
C LEU A 886 34.75 9.74 10.27
N HIS A 887 33.65 9.52 11.00
CA HIS A 887 33.13 10.43 12.01
C HIS A 887 33.84 10.10 13.32
N GLU A 888 34.59 11.04 13.89
CA GLU A 888 35.08 10.97 15.26
C GLU A 888 33.86 11.03 16.21
N GLY A 889 33.36 9.87 16.64
CA GLY A 889 32.21 9.75 17.52
C GLY A 889 31.93 8.30 17.89
N MET A 890 31.08 8.08 18.91
CA MET A 890 30.59 6.75 19.27
C MET A 890 29.91 6.08 18.05
N LEU A 891 30.14 4.78 17.88
CA LEU A 891 29.42 3.97 16.90
C LEU A 891 27.91 4.19 17.08
N PRO A 892 27.16 4.41 15.98
CA PRO A 892 25.74 4.67 16.07
C PRO A 892 25.04 3.41 16.57
N LYS A 893 24.08 3.61 17.46
CA LYS A 893 23.20 2.53 17.91
C LYS A 893 22.11 2.26 16.89
N VAL A 894 21.67 1.01 16.85
CA VAL A 894 20.56 0.57 16.03
C VAL A 894 19.32 0.48 16.89
N ARG A 895 18.20 1.02 16.41
CA ARG A 895 16.89 0.81 17.02
C ARG A 895 16.16 -0.26 16.26
N LEU A 896 15.64 -1.24 16.99
CA LEU A 896 14.92 -2.37 16.43
C LEU A 896 13.46 -2.33 16.86
N GLU A 897 12.55 -2.48 15.90
CA GLU A 897 11.13 -2.70 16.11
C GLU A 897 10.76 -4.01 15.37
N GLY A 898 10.16 -4.97 16.07
CA GLY A 898 9.84 -6.31 15.53
C GLY A 898 9.99 -7.41 16.59
N PRO A 899 10.00 -8.70 16.18
CA PRO A 899 9.99 -9.17 14.80
C PRO A 899 8.62 -9.04 14.12
N PHE A 900 8.63 -8.84 12.81
CA PHE A 900 7.43 -8.78 11.97
C PHE A 900 7.44 -9.89 10.92
N GLY A 901 6.26 -10.36 10.54
CA GLY A 901 6.11 -11.49 9.63
C GLY A 901 6.16 -12.84 10.34
N GLY A 902 6.46 -13.90 9.60
CA GLY A 902 6.39 -15.29 10.09
C GLY A 902 5.13 -16.03 9.66
N GLY A 903 4.29 -15.39 8.83
CA GLY A 903 3.09 -15.91 8.13
C GLY A 903 3.27 -17.27 7.48
N ASN A 904 4.48 -17.48 6.96
CA ASN A 904 4.65 -18.29 5.79
C ASN A 904 5.90 -19.20 5.88
N GLN A 905 6.01 -19.91 7.00
CA GLN A 905 7.06 -20.92 7.20
C GLN A 905 6.53 -22.33 6.95
N ASP A 906 5.48 -22.47 6.14
CA ASP A 906 4.77 -23.73 6.01
C ASP A 906 5.61 -24.86 5.40
N TRP A 907 6.85 -24.59 4.97
CA TRP A 907 7.79 -25.58 4.45
C TRP A 907 8.05 -26.74 5.42
N TYR A 908 8.00 -26.53 6.74
CA TYR A 908 8.15 -27.63 7.71
C TYR A 908 6.95 -28.58 7.75
N LYS A 909 5.78 -28.15 7.24
CA LYS A 909 4.54 -28.97 7.18
C LYS A 909 4.56 -29.97 6.04
N PHE A 910 5.45 -29.80 5.06
CA PHE A 910 5.54 -30.67 3.89
C PHE A 910 6.73 -31.61 4.01
N GLU A 911 6.57 -32.86 3.59
CA GLU A 911 7.69 -33.79 3.49
C GLU A 911 8.73 -33.35 2.46
N ILE A 912 8.28 -32.61 1.44
CA ILE A 912 9.12 -32.10 0.37
C ILE A 912 8.73 -30.65 0.12
N ALA A 913 9.74 -29.78 0.11
CA ALA A 913 9.56 -28.37 -0.16
C ALA A 913 10.42 -27.92 -1.36
N VAL A 914 9.81 -27.19 -2.28
CA VAL A 914 10.49 -26.51 -3.39
C VAL A 914 10.54 -25.02 -3.07
N MET A 915 11.72 -24.49 -2.78
CA MET A 915 11.96 -23.09 -2.44
C MET A 915 12.55 -22.35 -3.63
N VAL A 916 11.78 -21.44 -4.23
CA VAL A 916 12.16 -20.63 -5.38
C VAL A 916 12.47 -19.21 -4.92
N GLY A 917 13.73 -18.79 -5.03
CA GLY A 917 14.21 -17.44 -4.72
C GLY A 917 14.55 -16.65 -5.98
N GLY A 918 13.94 -15.48 -6.16
CA GLY A 918 14.15 -14.61 -7.31
C GLY A 918 14.72 -13.23 -6.92
N GLY A 919 15.92 -12.90 -7.42
CA GLY A 919 16.54 -11.60 -7.17
C GLY A 919 16.67 -11.28 -5.67
N ILE A 920 16.13 -10.13 -5.21
CA ILE A 920 16.19 -9.73 -3.77
C ILE A 920 15.37 -10.63 -2.85
N GLY A 921 14.38 -11.34 -3.39
CA GLY A 921 13.56 -12.31 -2.66
C GLY A 921 14.34 -13.52 -2.14
N VAL A 922 15.65 -13.60 -2.43
CA VAL A 922 16.56 -14.63 -1.91
C VAL A 922 17.02 -14.36 -0.46
N THR A 923 17.02 -13.10 -0.03
CA THR A 923 17.50 -12.66 1.29
C THR A 923 16.91 -13.42 2.50
N PRO A 924 15.60 -13.73 2.55
CA PRO A 924 14.99 -14.50 3.64
C PRO A 924 15.44 -15.95 3.67
N TYR A 925 15.72 -16.53 2.49
CA TYR A 925 16.19 -17.91 2.38
C TYR A 925 17.57 -18.10 3.00
N ALA A 926 18.38 -17.05 3.17
CA ALA A 926 19.62 -17.13 3.94
C ALA A 926 19.39 -17.62 5.38
N SER A 927 18.36 -17.05 6.03
CA SER A 927 17.97 -17.43 7.39
C SER A 927 17.29 -18.81 7.41
N ILE A 928 16.37 -19.06 6.45
CA ILE A 928 15.61 -20.32 6.37
C ILE A 928 16.53 -21.52 6.10
N LEU A 929 17.46 -21.42 5.16
CA LEU A 929 18.35 -22.54 4.81
C LEU A 929 19.34 -22.86 5.95
N ASN A 930 19.87 -21.84 6.62
CA ASN A 930 20.78 -22.05 7.76
C ASN A 930 20.02 -22.65 8.96
N ASP A 931 18.77 -22.25 9.19
CA ASP A 931 17.92 -22.82 10.24
C ASP A 931 17.45 -24.25 9.91
N LEU A 932 17.15 -24.55 8.64
CA LEU A 932 16.83 -25.89 8.14
C LEU A 932 17.97 -26.88 8.44
N VAL A 933 19.19 -26.54 8.00
CA VAL A 933 20.36 -27.41 8.17
C VAL A 933 20.77 -27.55 9.65
N PHE A 934 20.64 -26.49 10.43
CA PHE A 934 20.83 -26.57 11.89
C PHE A 934 19.78 -27.48 12.54
N GLY A 935 18.53 -27.38 12.10
CA GLY A 935 17.41 -28.17 12.59
C GLY A 935 17.57 -29.67 12.35
N THR A 936 18.05 -30.06 11.16
CA THR A 936 18.30 -31.47 10.80
C THR A 936 19.54 -32.02 11.51
N SER A 937 20.63 -31.24 11.60
CA SER A 937 21.87 -31.69 12.24
C SER A 937 21.77 -31.86 13.76
N THR A 938 20.95 -31.06 14.43
CA THR A 938 20.80 -31.09 15.91
C THR A 938 19.63 -31.94 16.40
N ASN A 939 18.87 -32.56 15.49
CA ASN A 939 17.63 -33.31 15.80
C ASN A 939 16.62 -32.51 16.64
N ARG A 940 16.75 -31.16 16.70
CA ARG A 940 15.91 -30.26 17.49
C ARG A 940 14.44 -30.31 17.03
N TYR A 941 14.23 -30.72 15.79
CA TYR A 941 12.93 -30.99 15.22
C TYR A 941 12.74 -32.49 14.98
N SER A 942 12.78 -33.30 16.03
CA SER A 942 12.54 -34.75 16.02
C SER A 942 11.12 -35.17 15.54
N GLY A 943 10.38 -34.28 14.90
CA GLY A 943 9.08 -34.49 14.26
C GLY A 943 8.85 -33.64 12.99
N VAL A 944 9.89 -33.05 12.39
CA VAL A 944 9.76 -32.35 11.09
C VAL A 944 9.60 -33.37 9.97
N ALA A 945 8.51 -33.23 9.22
CA ALA A 945 8.18 -34.08 8.09
C ALA A 945 9.17 -33.91 6.92
N CYS A 946 9.83 -32.74 6.82
CA CYS A 946 10.62 -32.35 5.65
C CYS A 946 11.89 -33.19 5.48
N LYS A 947 11.86 -34.14 4.54
CA LYS A 947 12.95 -35.05 4.20
C LYS A 947 13.87 -34.48 3.11
N LYS A 948 13.34 -33.63 2.23
CA LYS A 948 14.09 -33.08 1.08
C LYS A 948 13.64 -31.66 0.75
N VAL A 949 14.60 -30.77 0.51
CA VAL A 949 14.37 -29.39 0.07
C VAL A 949 15.10 -29.12 -1.23
N TYR A 950 14.35 -28.71 -2.25
CA TYR A 950 14.88 -28.21 -3.51
C TYR A 950 14.94 -26.69 -3.47
N PHE A 951 16.14 -26.12 -3.44
CA PHE A 951 16.33 -24.67 -3.47
C PHE A 951 16.75 -24.21 -4.87
N MET A 952 15.84 -23.49 -5.54
CA MET A 952 16.06 -22.94 -6.87
C MET A 952 16.31 -21.43 -6.76
N TRP A 953 17.54 -21.01 -6.98
CA TRP A 953 17.89 -19.59 -6.99
C TRP A 953 17.94 -19.05 -8.42
N ILE A 954 17.02 -18.14 -8.75
CA ILE A 954 16.89 -17.55 -10.08
C ILE A 954 17.40 -16.12 -10.03
N CYS A 955 18.48 -15.84 -10.74
CA CYS A 955 19.07 -14.51 -10.80
C CYS A 955 19.58 -14.16 -12.22
N PRO A 956 19.59 -12.88 -12.61
CA PRO A 956 20.19 -12.50 -13.88
C PRO A 956 21.71 -12.72 -13.90
N SER A 957 22.41 -12.33 -12.83
CA SER A 957 23.87 -12.48 -12.69
C SER A 957 24.24 -12.58 -11.21
N HIS A 958 25.34 -13.29 -10.91
CA HIS A 958 25.91 -13.45 -9.57
C HIS A 958 26.35 -12.11 -8.95
N ARG A 959 26.64 -11.10 -9.79
CA ARG A 959 27.15 -9.80 -9.35
C ARG A 959 26.31 -9.18 -8.23
N HIS A 960 24.98 -9.25 -8.32
CA HIS A 960 24.11 -8.52 -7.39
C HIS A 960 23.94 -9.15 -6.00
N PHE A 961 24.46 -10.37 -5.79
CA PHE A 961 24.22 -11.18 -4.59
C PHE A 961 25.41 -12.11 -4.28
N GLU A 962 26.65 -11.63 -4.49
CA GLU A 962 27.86 -12.42 -4.22
C GLU A 962 27.91 -12.93 -2.79
N TRP A 963 27.47 -12.12 -1.82
CA TRP A 963 27.39 -12.50 -0.41
C TRP A 963 26.53 -13.74 -0.15
N PHE A 964 25.55 -14.01 -1.00
CA PHE A 964 24.66 -15.15 -0.83
C PHE A 964 25.34 -16.45 -1.27
N ILE A 965 26.32 -16.40 -2.18
CA ILE A 965 27.18 -17.54 -2.51
C ILE A 965 27.96 -17.99 -1.28
N ASP A 966 28.48 -17.05 -0.50
CA ASP A 966 29.20 -17.35 0.74
C ASP A 966 28.27 -18.04 1.76
N VAL A 967 27.02 -17.57 1.88
CA VAL A 967 26.00 -18.21 2.73
C VAL A 967 25.66 -19.61 2.25
N LEU A 968 25.41 -19.80 0.94
CA LEU A 968 25.11 -21.12 0.38
C LEU A 968 26.25 -22.12 0.61
N ARG A 969 27.49 -21.65 0.51
CA ARG A 969 28.67 -22.46 0.80
C ARG A 969 28.71 -22.92 2.25
N ASP A 970 28.42 -22.01 3.19
CA ASP A 970 28.38 -22.35 4.62
C ASP A 970 27.21 -23.30 4.94
N VAL A 971 26.07 -23.17 4.25
CA VAL A 971 24.93 -24.09 4.37
C VAL A 971 25.28 -25.48 3.81
N GLU A 972 25.88 -25.57 2.61
CA GLU A 972 26.32 -26.85 2.01
C GLU A 972 27.36 -27.57 2.87
N ARG A 973 28.28 -26.83 3.50
CA ARG A 973 29.28 -27.40 4.42
C ARG A 973 28.65 -27.99 5.68
N LYS A 974 27.56 -27.40 6.18
CA LYS A 974 26.85 -27.87 7.37
C LYS A 974 25.84 -28.98 7.07
N ASP A 975 25.44 -29.18 5.81
CA ASP A 975 24.47 -30.21 5.42
C ASP A 975 25.12 -31.61 5.33
N VAL A 976 25.27 -32.25 6.50
CA VAL A 976 25.77 -33.63 6.61
C VAL A 976 24.74 -34.65 6.09
N THR A 977 23.45 -34.29 6.11
CA THR A 977 22.32 -35.16 5.80
C THR A 977 21.90 -35.17 4.32
N ASN A 978 22.51 -34.34 3.46
CA ASN A 978 22.13 -34.12 2.05
C ASN A 978 20.62 -33.78 1.87
N VAL A 979 20.03 -33.08 2.83
CA VAL A 979 18.61 -32.67 2.79
C VAL A 979 18.38 -31.58 1.77
N LEU A 980 19.39 -30.73 1.53
CA LEU A 980 19.31 -29.58 0.65
C LEU A 980 19.93 -29.88 -0.73
N GLU A 981 19.17 -29.59 -1.78
CA GLU A 981 19.67 -29.62 -3.17
C GLU A 981 19.53 -28.24 -3.81
N ILE A 982 20.66 -27.67 -4.25
CA ILE A 982 20.73 -26.28 -4.73
C ILE A 982 20.90 -26.24 -6.25
N HIS A 983 20.00 -25.52 -6.92
CA HIS A 983 20.09 -25.21 -8.34
C HIS A 983 20.13 -23.69 -8.53
N ILE A 984 21.16 -23.20 -9.21
CA ILE A 984 21.32 -21.77 -9.50
C ILE A 984 21.03 -21.54 -10.97
N PHE A 985 20.05 -20.72 -11.29
CA PHE A 985 19.65 -20.37 -12.66
C PHE A 985 20.07 -18.94 -12.98
N ILE A 986 20.98 -18.81 -13.95
CA ILE A 986 21.46 -17.54 -14.49
C ILE A 986 20.64 -17.21 -15.73
N THR A 987 19.74 -16.23 -15.62
CA THR A 987 18.75 -15.91 -16.67
C THR A 987 19.19 -14.83 -17.64
N GLN A 988 20.39 -14.26 -17.50
CA GLN A 988 20.88 -13.22 -18.41
C GLN A 988 21.10 -13.80 -19.80
N PHE A 989 20.83 -13.00 -20.83
CA PHE A 989 21.09 -13.43 -22.20
C PHE A 989 22.60 -13.51 -22.43
N PHE A 990 23.01 -14.49 -23.24
CA PHE A 990 24.41 -14.77 -23.53
C PHE A 990 25.19 -13.52 -24.02
N HIS A 991 24.62 -12.77 -24.97
CA HIS A 991 25.19 -11.52 -25.48
C HIS A 991 25.25 -10.38 -24.44
N LYS A 992 24.75 -10.58 -23.22
CA LYS A 992 24.87 -9.60 -22.12
C LYS A 992 25.71 -10.12 -20.98
N PHE A 993 26.34 -11.29 -21.09
CA PHE A 993 27.19 -11.81 -20.02
C PHE A 993 28.33 -10.85 -19.69
N ASP A 994 28.55 -10.66 -18.40
CA ASP A 994 29.79 -10.06 -17.92
C ASP A 994 30.93 -11.11 -18.05
N LEU A 995 32.18 -10.64 -18.05
CA LEU A 995 33.35 -11.52 -18.18
C LEU A 995 33.32 -12.65 -17.15
N ARG A 996 32.90 -12.35 -15.91
CA ARG A 996 32.72 -13.31 -14.81
C ARG A 996 31.71 -14.42 -15.15
N THR A 997 30.52 -14.08 -15.65
CA THR A 997 29.47 -15.05 -16.02
C THR A 997 29.89 -15.87 -17.23
N THR A 998 30.59 -15.27 -18.19
CA THR A 998 31.16 -16.02 -19.31
C THR A 998 32.21 -17.02 -18.84
N MET A 999 33.10 -16.62 -17.93
CA MET A 999 34.08 -17.55 -17.37
C MET A 999 33.41 -18.66 -16.58
N LEU A 1000 32.38 -18.36 -15.78
CA LEU A 1000 31.57 -19.37 -15.11
C LEU A 1000 30.92 -20.34 -16.11
N TYR A 1001 30.35 -19.83 -17.20
CA TYR A 1001 29.77 -20.65 -18.28
C TYR A 1001 30.81 -21.57 -18.91
N ILE A 1002 31.99 -21.04 -19.20
CA ILE A 1002 33.09 -21.80 -19.77
C ILE A 1002 33.55 -22.88 -18.77
N CYS A 1003 33.77 -22.52 -17.50
CA CYS A 1003 34.22 -23.44 -16.46
C CYS A 1003 33.22 -24.55 -16.15
N GLU A 1004 31.91 -24.29 -16.22
CA GLU A 1004 30.90 -25.32 -15.94
C GLU A 1004 30.64 -26.25 -17.14
N ASN A 1005 30.71 -25.74 -18.38
CA ASN A 1005 30.38 -26.54 -19.57
C ASN A 1005 31.60 -27.15 -20.27
N HIS A 1006 32.79 -26.55 -20.12
CA HIS A 1006 33.99 -26.95 -20.85
C HIS A 1006 35.14 -27.44 -19.96
N PHE A 1007 35.06 -27.25 -18.64
CA PHE A 1007 36.05 -27.72 -17.70
C PHE A 1007 35.45 -28.73 -16.71
N GLN A 1008 36.28 -29.63 -16.20
CA GLN A 1008 35.85 -30.69 -15.28
C GLN A 1008 35.62 -30.12 -13.87
N ARG A 1009 34.60 -30.64 -13.17
CA ARG A 1009 34.35 -30.36 -11.75
C ARG A 1009 35.37 -31.12 -10.91
N ILE A 1010 36.12 -30.41 -10.07
CA ILE A 1010 37.08 -31.02 -9.15
C ILE A 1010 36.32 -31.39 -7.87
N SER A 1011 36.32 -32.68 -7.49
CA SER A 1011 35.64 -33.19 -6.28
C SER A 1011 34.14 -32.80 -6.21
N ASN A 1012 33.41 -32.92 -7.33
CA ASN A 1012 32.00 -32.53 -7.47
C ASN A 1012 31.69 -31.03 -7.21
N ARG A 1013 32.71 -30.19 -7.10
CA ARG A 1013 32.56 -28.73 -6.91
C ARG A 1013 32.93 -27.97 -8.17
N SER A 1014 32.22 -26.87 -8.39
CA SER A 1014 32.54 -25.90 -9.42
C SER A 1014 33.90 -25.24 -9.13
N MET A 1015 34.83 -25.24 -10.09
CA MET A 1015 36.13 -24.57 -9.92
C MET A 1015 35.99 -23.06 -9.65
N PHE A 1016 34.91 -22.45 -10.16
CA PHE A 1016 34.74 -21.00 -10.09
C PHE A 1016 33.99 -20.54 -8.84
N THR A 1017 33.00 -21.31 -8.37
CA THR A 1017 32.17 -20.94 -7.21
C THR A 1017 32.51 -21.72 -5.93
N GLY A 1018 33.17 -22.88 -6.06
CA GLY A 1018 33.46 -23.79 -4.96
C GLY A 1018 32.22 -24.48 -4.37
N LEU A 1019 31.05 -24.37 -5.03
CA LEU A 1019 29.79 -24.97 -4.59
C LEU A 1019 29.60 -26.37 -5.20
N LYS A 1020 28.88 -27.24 -4.47
CA LYS A 1020 28.32 -28.50 -5.00
C LYS A 1020 27.10 -28.22 -5.89
N ALA A 1021 26.41 -27.10 -5.68
CA ALA A 1021 25.33 -26.61 -6.53
C ALA A 1021 25.65 -26.66 -8.04
N ILE A 1022 24.62 -26.88 -8.84
CA ILE A 1022 24.70 -26.89 -10.31
C ILE A 1022 24.24 -25.53 -10.83
N ASN A 1023 25.09 -24.90 -11.65
CA ASN A 1023 24.78 -23.64 -12.32
C ASN A 1023 24.15 -23.92 -13.68
N HIS A 1024 22.92 -23.46 -13.87
CA HIS A 1024 22.14 -23.56 -15.10
C HIS A 1024 22.09 -22.21 -15.80
N PHE A 1025 22.19 -22.21 -17.12
CA PHE A 1025 22.13 -20.98 -17.94
C PHE A 1025 20.83 -20.95 -18.73
N GLY A 1026 19.92 -20.07 -18.35
CA GLY A 1026 18.58 -19.99 -18.91
C GLY A 1026 17.49 -19.84 -17.84
N ARG A 1027 16.23 -19.79 -18.29
CA ARG A 1027 15.08 -19.82 -17.39
C ARG A 1027 14.77 -21.28 -17.02
N PRO A 1028 14.41 -21.57 -15.77
CA PRO A 1028 13.97 -22.92 -15.41
C PRO A 1028 12.65 -23.25 -16.09
N ASP A 1029 12.57 -24.43 -16.69
CA ASP A 1029 11.28 -25.02 -17.04
C ASP A 1029 10.66 -25.62 -15.77
N MET A 1030 9.85 -24.80 -15.11
CA MET A 1030 9.19 -25.18 -13.87
C MET A 1030 8.21 -26.34 -14.07
N THR A 1031 7.60 -26.48 -15.24
CA THR A 1031 6.63 -27.57 -15.49
C THR A 1031 7.35 -28.89 -15.56
N ALA A 1032 8.47 -28.94 -16.29
CA ALA A 1032 9.29 -30.14 -16.39
C ALA A 1032 9.91 -30.51 -15.02
N PHE A 1033 10.43 -29.52 -14.28
CA PHE A 1033 10.97 -29.73 -12.93
C PHE A 1033 9.93 -30.28 -11.96
N LEU A 1034 8.72 -29.71 -11.91
CA LEU A 1034 7.67 -30.19 -11.02
C LEU A 1034 7.19 -31.60 -11.42
N LYS A 1035 7.13 -31.93 -12.72
CA LYS A 1035 6.86 -33.31 -13.16
C LYS A 1035 7.95 -34.28 -12.71
N PHE A 1036 9.22 -33.87 -12.78
CA PHE A 1036 10.34 -34.65 -12.24
C PHE A 1036 10.18 -34.91 -10.73
N VAL A 1037 9.87 -33.88 -9.95
CA VAL A 1037 9.61 -34.00 -8.50
C VAL A 1037 8.40 -34.92 -8.25
N GLN A 1038 7.35 -34.83 -9.06
CA GLN A 1038 6.16 -35.67 -8.98
C GLN A 1038 6.49 -37.16 -9.18
N GLN A 1039 7.40 -37.48 -10.10
CA GLN A 1039 7.83 -38.86 -10.36
C GLN A 1039 8.82 -39.39 -9.33
N HIS A 1040 9.82 -38.58 -8.98
CA HIS A 1040 10.87 -38.97 -8.03
C HIS A 1040 10.29 -39.19 -6.63
N HIS A 1041 9.21 -38.48 -6.30
CA HIS A 1041 8.56 -38.52 -4.99
C HIS A 1041 7.08 -38.88 -5.07
N SER A 1042 6.75 -39.92 -5.83
CA SER A 1042 5.38 -40.42 -5.96
C SER A 1042 4.77 -40.95 -4.65
N TYR A 1043 5.59 -41.20 -3.62
CA TYR A 1043 5.16 -41.66 -2.30
C TYR A 1043 4.57 -40.56 -1.41
N VAL A 1044 4.77 -39.27 -1.73
CA VAL A 1044 4.16 -38.17 -0.98
C VAL A 1044 2.82 -37.77 -1.60
N SER A 1045 1.88 -37.32 -0.76
CA SER A 1045 0.59 -36.83 -1.23
C SER A 1045 0.63 -35.36 -1.67
N LYS A 1046 1.47 -34.55 -1.03
CA LYS A 1046 1.53 -33.09 -1.21
C LYS A 1046 2.98 -32.60 -1.17
N VAL A 1047 3.30 -31.68 -2.06
CA VAL A 1047 4.59 -30.96 -2.12
C VAL A 1047 4.31 -29.47 -1.96
N GLY A 1048 5.04 -28.81 -1.07
CA GLY A 1048 4.94 -27.36 -0.87
C GLY A 1048 5.87 -26.60 -1.81
N VAL A 1049 5.36 -25.67 -2.61
CA VAL A 1049 6.15 -24.85 -3.52
C VAL A 1049 6.12 -23.39 -3.05
N PHE A 1050 7.23 -22.92 -2.51
CA PHE A 1050 7.37 -21.58 -1.93
C PHE A 1050 8.11 -20.69 -2.92
N SER A 1051 7.49 -19.61 -3.40
CA SER A 1051 8.15 -18.70 -4.33
C SER A 1051 8.22 -17.28 -3.80
N CYS A 1052 9.43 -16.73 -3.70
CA CYS A 1052 9.68 -15.34 -3.35
C CYS A 1052 10.48 -14.65 -4.44
N GLY A 1053 9.93 -13.61 -5.07
CA GLY A 1053 10.62 -12.89 -6.13
C GLY A 1053 9.72 -11.98 -6.96
N PRO A 1054 10.17 -11.55 -8.16
CA PRO A 1054 9.36 -10.74 -9.05
C PRO A 1054 8.03 -11.41 -9.40
N SER A 1055 6.95 -10.63 -9.52
CA SER A 1055 5.61 -11.16 -9.79
C SER A 1055 5.50 -11.99 -11.08
N ALA A 1056 6.34 -11.71 -12.07
CA ALA A 1056 6.40 -12.51 -13.30
C ALA A 1056 6.93 -13.92 -13.03
N LEU A 1057 7.92 -14.06 -12.14
CA LEU A 1057 8.48 -15.35 -11.75
C LEU A 1057 7.46 -16.14 -10.93
N THR A 1058 6.89 -15.53 -9.89
CA THR A 1058 5.95 -16.23 -9.00
C THR A 1058 4.68 -16.67 -9.74
N LYS A 1059 4.17 -15.87 -10.67
CA LYS A 1059 3.07 -16.27 -11.57
C LYS A 1059 3.45 -17.44 -12.49
N SER A 1060 4.69 -17.47 -12.99
CA SER A 1060 5.16 -18.59 -13.81
C SER A 1060 5.23 -19.88 -13.01
N VAL A 1061 5.66 -19.81 -11.74
CA VAL A 1061 5.69 -20.98 -10.84
C VAL A 1061 4.27 -21.44 -10.50
N SER A 1062 3.36 -20.51 -10.19
CA SER A 1062 1.94 -20.80 -9.94
C SER A 1062 1.28 -21.49 -11.14
N SER A 1063 1.45 -20.91 -12.34
CA SER A 1063 0.91 -21.48 -13.57
C SER A 1063 1.49 -22.87 -13.88
N ALA A 1064 2.76 -23.11 -13.57
CA ALA A 1064 3.37 -24.43 -13.68
C ALA A 1064 2.78 -25.42 -12.66
N CYS A 1065 2.55 -25.00 -11.41
CA CYS A 1065 1.87 -25.83 -10.40
C CYS A 1065 0.45 -26.19 -10.85
N GLU A 1066 -0.33 -25.21 -11.32
CA GLU A 1066 -1.67 -25.44 -11.88
C GLU A 1066 -1.64 -26.42 -13.06
N THR A 1067 -0.69 -26.25 -13.97
CA THR A 1067 -0.53 -27.13 -15.15
C THR A 1067 -0.23 -28.57 -14.74
N VAL A 1068 0.64 -28.79 -13.76
CA VAL A 1068 0.97 -30.13 -13.27
C VAL A 1068 -0.16 -30.73 -12.43
N ASN A 1069 -0.86 -29.92 -11.64
CA ASN A 1069 -2.01 -30.35 -10.83
C ASN A 1069 -3.24 -30.71 -11.67
N ASN A 1070 -3.43 -30.10 -12.85
CA ASN A 1070 -4.53 -30.42 -13.77
C ASN A 1070 -4.56 -31.91 -14.14
N ASN A 1071 -3.40 -32.57 -14.18
CA ASN A 1071 -3.29 -33.99 -14.51
C ASN A 1071 -3.76 -34.92 -13.38
N ARG A 1072 -4.12 -34.37 -12.20
CA ARG A 1072 -4.62 -35.08 -11.01
C ARG A 1072 -3.79 -36.28 -10.53
N LYS A 1073 -2.52 -36.37 -10.92
CA LYS A 1073 -1.55 -37.37 -10.45
C LYS A 1073 -0.95 -36.90 -9.11
N LEU A 1074 -0.76 -37.80 -8.15
CA LEU A 1074 -0.07 -37.49 -6.88
C LEU A 1074 1.45 -37.43 -7.10
N PRO A 1075 2.18 -36.60 -6.33
CA PRO A 1075 1.70 -35.56 -5.39
C PRO A 1075 1.05 -34.33 -6.03
N TYR A 1076 0.18 -33.67 -5.26
CA TYR A 1076 -0.33 -32.32 -5.56
C TYR A 1076 0.65 -31.23 -5.11
N PHE A 1077 0.86 -30.21 -5.94
CA PHE A 1077 1.71 -29.07 -5.66
C PHE A 1077 0.90 -27.92 -5.05
N ILE A 1078 1.21 -27.52 -3.83
CA ILE A 1078 0.56 -26.38 -3.18
C ILE A 1078 1.49 -25.18 -3.29
N HIS A 1079 1.08 -24.19 -4.08
CA HIS A 1079 1.87 -22.98 -4.28
C HIS A 1079 1.62 -21.96 -3.17
N HIS A 1080 2.70 -21.51 -2.54
CA HIS A 1080 2.71 -20.46 -1.54
C HIS A 1080 3.44 -19.24 -2.10
N TYR A 1081 2.72 -18.12 -2.14
CA TYR A 1081 3.29 -16.83 -2.51
C TYR A 1081 3.98 -16.21 -1.29
N GLU A 1082 5.31 -16.17 -1.36
CA GLU A 1082 6.14 -15.60 -0.32
C GLU A 1082 6.51 -14.16 -0.64
N ASN A 1083 6.11 -13.22 0.22
CA ASN A 1083 6.48 -11.82 0.10
C ASN A 1083 7.12 -11.37 1.41
N PHE A 1084 8.43 -11.64 1.52
CA PHE A 1084 9.25 -11.39 2.70
C PHE A 1084 9.78 -9.96 2.78
#